data_AF-A0AA39LN58-F1
#
_entry.id   AF-A0AA39LN58-F1
#
_cell.length_a   1.000
_cell.length_b   1.000
_cell.length_c   1.000
_cell.angle_alpha   90.00
_cell.angle_beta   90.00
_cell.angle_gamma   90.00
#
_symmetry.space_group_name_H-M   'P 1'
#
loop_
_entity.id
_entity.type
_entity.pdbx_description
1 polymer ?
#
loop_
_entity_poly.entity_id
_entity_poly.type
_entity_poly.pdbx_seq_one_letter_code
_entity_poly.pdbx_strand_id
1 'polypeptide(L)'
;MKHFAWKTFFLFCALQSFVFGGEAPTIRFFIEERSDGRLLHLVRELIPRKLLNETLANGRFEPCENVSKPTIVVTKEVVECSARFSAPRLQIAVSGPDRVRLRLAHDSEVTQYDASLGDVKLLQLIFADFRTSSGIHNRSRRSFFVSEHAKEDTRKVAQTEDNTYFALVIGVALVTLIGIVEVLAVVATCSSGRKLERKLADMKKERQDVAERTSRSSERLQRLRGGVSATHLPETENYVGNSYVLRKRQPMKFDQQIPVTPYEFKKAMDQLTKYIVDYLENTTKYPVTTDISPDSLWTKMDKTAPEQATRFEKVMGTVEKFYVPAMTHWQHPRFHAHFVAGCSFPDILAEMLASSLAVVGFTWDSCPALTELEILMVNWVGRALGLPDSFLYTGNNTRDSVGGGSIQPGSTDAVFTALMAARYRKIEQRVPNEKDTEGRRNVFKKLVAYASCEANSSIEKAARLGMVRLKLISCDDKFSLSVKALEEQIKADESEGLIPFFVQSTAGSISMAAFDNLGEIGVVAEKHDMWLHVNGTYGLAAMICPEFRSRAELIGLEKAHSIDMSAHKLFMHSSAHTFLWTRDKKVIQKAFAIDATYLKGAHEDTINLRDWGIPLSRRFLSLKTWFVFRLYGIKNIQAFVRRTIELAGAFRTQLEKDSRIQLIGEHVLGIVCFQLKGETHGKSNELTRDLAAFVNKSRQLAVSSAKVERTTHKDVEDSFNILKSLIDQFVRNL
;
A
#
# COMPACT_ATOMS: atom_id res chain seq x y z
N MET A 1 33.42 9.24 19.14
CA MET A 1 33.50 10.22 18.02
C MET A 1 34.77 10.06 17.18
N LYS A 2 36.02 10.24 17.67
CA LYS A 2 37.22 10.14 16.80
C LYS A 2 37.34 8.79 16.04
N HIS A 3 36.99 7.64 16.63
CA HIS A 3 36.88 6.34 15.91
C HIS A 3 35.76 6.24 14.87
N PHE A 4 34.68 7.03 15.00
CA PHE A 4 33.55 7.02 14.08
C PHE A 4 33.91 7.76 12.79
N ALA A 5 34.50 8.95 12.91
CA ALA A 5 34.97 9.74 11.76
C ALA A 5 35.89 8.95 10.82
N TRP A 6 36.88 8.23 11.37
CA TRP A 6 37.78 7.39 10.57
C TRP A 6 37.07 6.21 9.89
N LYS A 7 36.18 5.50 10.60
CA LYS A 7 35.42 4.38 10.00
C LYS A 7 34.50 4.84 8.88
N THR A 8 33.75 5.94 9.08
CA THR A 8 32.86 6.51 8.05
C THR A 8 33.67 7.01 6.84
N PHE A 9 34.84 7.61 7.06
CA PHE A 9 35.72 8.08 5.98
C PHE A 9 36.30 6.93 5.14
N PHE A 10 36.83 5.86 5.75
CA PHE A 10 37.32 4.69 5.01
C PHE A 10 36.20 3.98 4.23
N LEU A 11 35.00 3.88 4.81
CA LEU A 11 33.84 3.29 4.13
C LEU A 11 33.39 4.14 2.93
N PHE A 12 33.45 5.48 3.03
CA PHE A 12 33.14 6.40 1.95
C PHE A 12 34.12 6.27 0.77
N CYS A 13 35.42 6.20 1.05
CA CYS A 13 36.44 5.97 0.01
C CYS A 13 36.30 4.60 -0.67
N ALA A 14 35.99 3.54 0.09
CA ALA A 14 35.75 2.22 -0.47
C ALA A 14 34.49 2.16 -1.37
N LEU A 15 33.43 2.88 -0.98
CA LEU A 15 32.20 2.97 -1.76
C LEU A 15 32.36 3.76 -3.07
N GLN A 16 33.18 4.82 -3.11
CA GLN A 16 33.47 5.51 -4.37
C GLN A 16 34.14 4.59 -5.40
N SER A 17 35.07 3.73 -4.98
CA SER A 17 35.70 2.74 -5.87
C SER A 17 34.73 1.70 -6.42
N PHE A 18 33.60 1.45 -5.74
CA PHE A 18 32.61 0.44 -6.15
C PHE A 18 31.51 1.01 -7.05
N VAL A 19 31.25 2.32 -7.00
CA VAL A 19 30.14 2.98 -7.71
C VAL A 19 30.53 3.47 -9.12
N PHE A 20 31.80 3.81 -9.37
CA PHE A 20 32.20 4.52 -10.60
C PHE A 20 32.86 3.64 -11.69
N GLY A 21 33.14 2.36 -11.45
CA GLY A 21 33.49 1.39 -12.50
C GLY A 21 34.77 1.67 -13.31
N GLY A 22 35.60 2.63 -12.91
CA GLY A 22 36.89 2.99 -13.50
C GLY A 22 38.02 2.92 -12.49
N GLU A 23 39.25 3.19 -12.93
CA GLU A 23 40.46 3.05 -12.10
C GLU A 23 40.39 3.83 -10.78
N ALA A 24 40.71 3.17 -9.67
CA ALA A 24 40.70 3.79 -8.36
C ALA A 24 41.87 4.79 -8.23
N PRO A 25 41.64 5.99 -7.66
CA PRO A 25 42.72 6.95 -7.43
C PRO A 25 43.76 6.35 -6.47
N THR A 26 45.05 6.48 -6.81
CA THR A 26 46.15 5.97 -5.99
C THR A 26 46.31 6.81 -4.71
N ILE A 27 45.66 6.41 -3.63
CA ILE A 27 45.77 7.09 -2.33
C ILE A 27 47.11 6.70 -1.67
N ARG A 28 48.08 7.63 -1.69
CA ARG A 28 49.33 7.50 -0.92
C ARG A 28 49.13 7.98 0.51
N PHE A 29 49.32 7.10 1.48
CA PHE A 29 49.30 7.43 2.91
C PHE A 29 50.73 7.68 3.41
N PHE A 30 51.00 8.88 3.91
CA PHE A 30 52.19 9.15 4.72
C PHE A 30 51.80 9.04 6.20
N ILE A 31 52.36 8.04 6.89
CA ILE A 31 52.13 7.82 8.31
C ILE A 31 53.45 8.07 9.03
N GLU A 32 53.52 9.15 9.81
CA GLU A 32 54.71 9.46 10.61
C GLU A 32 54.59 8.81 11.99
N GLU A 33 55.52 7.91 12.29
CA GLU A 33 55.55 7.21 13.57
C GLU A 33 56.02 8.14 14.69
N ARG A 34 55.21 8.27 15.74
CA ARG A 34 55.66 8.84 17.02
C ARG A 34 56.31 7.73 17.85
N SER A 35 57.36 8.11 18.57
CA SER A 35 58.26 7.23 19.33
C SER A 35 57.64 6.52 20.55
N ASP A 36 56.31 6.40 20.64
CA ASP A 36 55.59 5.67 21.69
C ASP A 36 54.90 4.38 21.19
N GLY A 37 55.06 4.01 19.92
CA GLY A 37 54.68 2.70 19.35
C GLY A 37 53.19 2.40 19.27
N ARG A 38 52.31 3.34 19.68
CA ARG A 38 50.86 3.10 19.81
C ARG A 38 50.13 2.89 18.48
N LEU A 39 50.67 3.42 17.39
CA LEU A 39 50.00 3.41 16.08
C LEU A 39 49.93 2.01 15.45
N LEU A 40 50.97 1.21 15.64
CA LEU A 40 51.08 -0.17 15.15
C LEU A 40 50.05 -1.10 15.82
N HIS A 41 49.67 -0.80 17.07
CA HIS A 41 48.63 -1.53 17.80
C HIS A 41 47.22 -1.22 17.27
N LEU A 42 46.98 0.03 16.82
CA LEU A 42 45.68 0.46 16.29
C LEU A 42 45.38 -0.17 14.93
N VAL A 43 46.38 -0.28 14.05
CA VAL A 43 46.26 -0.91 12.73
C VAL A 43 45.94 -2.41 12.84
N ARG A 44 46.51 -3.11 13.84
CA ARG A 44 46.23 -4.52 14.12
C ARG A 44 44.82 -4.81 14.64
N GLU A 45 44.14 -3.83 15.24
CA GLU A 45 42.75 -4.00 15.72
C GLU A 45 41.68 -3.58 14.70
N LEU A 46 42.03 -2.77 13.70
CA LEU A 46 41.06 -2.22 12.73
C LEU A 46 40.84 -3.09 11.49
N ILE A 47 41.68 -4.10 11.24
CA ILE A 47 41.58 -5.01 10.10
C ILE A 47 41.19 -6.43 10.60
N PRO A 48 40.14 -7.07 10.05
CA PRO A 48 39.80 -8.45 10.42
C PRO A 48 40.98 -9.41 10.19
N ARG A 49 41.35 -10.21 11.19
CA ARG A 49 42.52 -11.13 11.15
C ARG A 49 42.60 -11.98 9.88
N LYS A 50 41.46 -12.36 9.30
CA LYS A 50 41.40 -13.16 8.07
C LYS A 50 41.95 -12.39 6.85
N LEU A 51 41.52 -11.13 6.68
CA LEU A 51 41.98 -10.25 5.61
C LEU A 51 43.46 -9.88 5.76
N LEU A 52 43.91 -9.67 7.00
CA LEU A 52 45.32 -9.42 7.31
C LEU A 52 46.21 -10.61 6.92
N ASN A 53 45.78 -11.83 7.25
CA ASN A 53 46.53 -13.05 6.92
C ASN A 53 46.54 -13.35 5.41
N GLU A 54 45.43 -13.13 4.70
CA GLU A 54 45.35 -13.29 3.24
C GLU A 54 46.21 -12.25 2.49
N THR A 55 46.37 -11.05 3.06
CA THR A 55 47.28 -10.01 2.53
C THR A 55 48.76 -10.36 2.78
N LEU A 56 49.08 -10.86 3.97
CA LEU A 56 50.45 -11.28 4.34
C LEU A 56 50.93 -12.52 3.57
N ALA A 57 50.03 -13.39 3.11
CA ALA A 57 50.39 -14.60 2.36
C ALA A 57 50.79 -14.33 0.89
N ASN A 58 50.44 -13.16 0.33
CA ASN A 58 50.59 -12.87 -1.10
C ASN A 58 51.54 -11.70 -1.43
N GLY A 59 52.09 -11.01 -0.42
CA GLY A 59 53.05 -9.92 -0.62
C GLY A 59 54.51 -10.39 -0.58
N ARG A 60 55.27 -10.14 -1.65
CA ARG A 60 56.74 -10.17 -1.58
C ARG A 60 57.25 -8.89 -0.91
N PHE A 61 58.22 -9.03 -0.01
CA PHE A 61 58.98 -7.91 0.55
C PHE A 61 60.23 -7.70 -0.30
N GLU A 62 60.45 -6.48 -0.78
CA GLU A 62 61.75 -6.03 -1.27
C GLU A 62 62.27 -4.89 -0.38
N PRO A 63 63.52 -4.96 0.13
CA PRO A 63 64.10 -3.88 0.90
C PRO A 63 64.56 -2.77 -0.05
N CYS A 64 63.91 -1.60 0.01
CA CYS A 64 64.39 -0.42 -0.70
C CYS A 64 65.44 0.29 0.17
N GLU A 65 66.72 0.12 -0.18
CA GLU A 65 67.80 0.88 0.43
C GLU A 65 67.68 2.38 0.08
N ASN A 66 68.14 3.26 1.00
CA ASN A 66 68.14 4.73 0.89
C ASN A 66 66.82 5.52 1.12
N VAL A 67 66.00 5.12 2.10
CA VAL A 67 65.18 6.08 2.87
C VAL A 67 65.26 5.77 4.37
N SER A 68 65.48 6.78 5.22
CA SER A 68 65.69 6.63 6.68
C SER A 68 64.41 6.38 7.50
N LYS A 69 63.31 5.94 6.89
CA LYS A 69 62.06 5.49 7.52
C LYS A 69 61.40 4.38 6.67
N PRO A 70 60.80 3.33 7.27
CA PRO A 70 60.19 2.24 6.51
C PRO A 70 58.97 2.72 5.72
N THR A 71 58.90 2.37 4.44
CA THR A 71 57.83 2.76 3.51
C THR A 71 57.27 1.51 2.84
N ILE A 72 55.94 1.41 2.68
CA ILE A 72 55.27 0.34 1.94
C ILE A 72 54.76 0.89 0.61
N VAL A 73 55.10 0.23 -0.49
CA VAL A 73 54.68 0.58 -1.85
C VAL A 73 54.02 -0.63 -2.50
N VAL A 74 52.91 -0.42 -3.19
CA VAL A 74 52.30 -1.41 -4.09
C VAL A 74 51.93 -0.68 -5.38
N THR A 75 52.42 -1.19 -6.51
CA THR A 75 52.14 -0.69 -7.87
C THR A 75 51.63 -1.81 -8.75
N LYS A 76 50.89 -1.45 -9.81
CA LYS A 76 50.58 -2.34 -10.93
C LYS A 76 50.53 -1.50 -12.20
N GLU A 77 51.32 -1.86 -13.20
CA GLU A 77 51.37 -1.17 -14.49
C GLU A 77 50.35 -1.79 -15.48
N VAL A 78 49.60 -0.94 -16.19
CA VAL A 78 49.10 -1.15 -17.56
C VAL A 78 49.07 0.23 -18.26
N VAL A 79 49.19 0.26 -19.59
CA VAL A 79 49.48 1.44 -20.43
C VAL A 79 48.20 2.15 -20.96
N GLU A 80 48.34 3.45 -21.25
CA GLU A 80 47.34 4.46 -21.70
C GLU A 80 46.59 4.13 -23.03
N CYS A 81 45.63 4.90 -23.58
CA CYS A 81 45.18 6.31 -23.40
C CYS A 81 43.71 6.44 -23.93
N SER A 82 42.99 7.58 -24.02
CA SER A 82 43.28 9.01 -23.82
C SER A 82 42.02 9.88 -23.59
N ALA A 83 41.98 10.72 -22.54
CA ALA A 83 41.59 12.14 -22.61
C ALA A 83 41.90 12.87 -21.27
N ARG A 84 42.39 14.10 -21.32
CA ARG A 84 43.01 14.81 -20.17
C ARG A 84 42.04 15.74 -19.42
N PHE A 85 41.99 15.61 -18.09
CA PHE A 85 41.74 16.71 -17.14
C PHE A 85 42.61 16.48 -15.88
N SER A 86 43.29 17.52 -15.38
CA SER A 86 44.05 17.46 -14.12
C SER A 86 43.10 17.53 -12.93
N ALA A 87 43.10 16.52 -12.05
CA ALA A 87 42.25 16.53 -10.85
C ALA A 87 42.86 17.37 -9.72
N PRO A 88 42.06 18.17 -8.96
CA PRO A 88 42.55 18.94 -7.82
C PRO A 88 43.16 18.04 -6.73
N ARG A 89 44.25 18.53 -6.11
CA ARG A 89 44.95 17.83 -5.02
C ARG A 89 44.63 18.49 -3.68
N LEU A 90 44.01 17.73 -2.78
CA LEU A 90 43.75 18.15 -1.40
C LEU A 90 44.82 17.58 -0.47
N GLN A 91 45.55 18.45 0.23
CA GLN A 91 46.42 18.10 1.35
C GLN A 91 45.75 18.48 2.67
N ILE A 92 45.84 17.59 3.66
CA ILE A 92 45.25 17.75 4.99
C ILE A 92 46.35 17.59 6.03
N ALA A 93 46.54 18.60 6.89
CA ALA A 93 47.50 18.58 7.98
C ALA A 93 46.78 18.88 9.31
N VAL A 94 46.96 18.01 10.31
CA VAL A 94 46.37 18.22 11.65
C VAL A 94 47.39 18.96 12.51
N SER A 95 47.15 20.24 12.78
CA SER A 95 48.10 21.12 13.48
C SER A 95 47.86 21.23 14.98
N GLY A 96 46.90 20.49 15.54
CA GLY A 96 46.57 20.50 16.96
C GLY A 96 45.44 19.52 17.30
N PRO A 97 45.11 19.31 18.59
CA PRO A 97 44.17 18.27 19.03
C PRO A 97 42.77 18.38 18.41
N ASP A 98 42.31 19.61 18.13
CA ASP A 98 40.99 19.92 17.56
C ASP A 98 41.05 20.97 16.42
N ARG A 99 42.20 21.13 15.76
CA ARG A 99 42.38 22.01 14.59
C ARG A 99 42.94 21.29 13.38
N VAL A 100 42.39 21.60 12.20
CA VAL A 100 42.78 21.02 10.91
C VAL A 100 43.09 22.14 9.92
N ARG A 101 44.20 21.96 9.19
CA ARG A 101 44.65 22.77 8.07
C ARG A 101 44.39 22.02 6.77
N LEU A 102 43.73 22.67 5.82
CA LEU A 102 43.42 22.13 4.50
C LEU A 102 44.11 23.00 3.45
N ARG A 103 44.78 22.38 2.48
CA ARG A 103 45.31 23.03 1.28
C ARG A 103 44.71 22.37 0.05
N LEU A 104 43.95 23.12 -0.74
CA LEU A 104 43.50 22.69 -2.05
C LEU A 104 44.43 23.30 -3.10
N ALA A 105 44.97 22.47 -3.99
CA ALA A 105 45.80 22.91 -5.11
C ALA A 105 45.18 22.45 -6.43
N HIS A 106 44.97 23.39 -7.35
CA HIS A 106 44.58 23.12 -8.74
C HIS A 106 45.52 23.90 -9.65
N ASP A 107 46.21 23.18 -10.54
CA ASP A 107 47.29 23.70 -11.38
C ASP A 107 48.30 24.57 -10.59
N SER A 108 48.34 25.89 -10.84
CA SER A 108 49.28 26.83 -10.20
C SER A 108 48.71 27.60 -8.99
N GLU A 109 47.43 27.42 -8.64
CA GLU A 109 46.83 28.07 -7.47
C GLU A 109 46.72 27.14 -6.26
N VAL A 110 46.99 27.68 -5.07
CA VAL A 110 46.93 26.93 -3.79
C VAL A 110 46.21 27.76 -2.73
N THR A 111 45.05 27.26 -2.29
CA THR A 111 44.21 27.93 -1.29
C THR A 111 44.25 27.16 0.04
N GLN A 112 44.43 27.87 1.16
CA GLN A 112 44.59 27.28 2.49
C GLN A 112 43.50 27.73 3.47
N TYR A 113 42.96 26.79 4.24
CA TYR A 113 41.95 27.02 5.27
C TYR A 113 42.40 26.40 6.60
N ASP A 114 42.23 27.12 7.70
CA ASP A 114 42.52 26.68 9.07
C ASP A 114 41.25 26.74 9.92
N ALA A 115 40.82 25.63 10.52
CA ALA A 115 39.55 25.57 11.23
C ALA A 115 39.50 24.60 12.41
N SER A 116 38.46 24.77 13.25
CA SER A 116 38.11 23.90 14.37
C SER A 116 37.28 22.69 13.88
N LEU A 117 37.52 21.52 14.46
CA LEU A 117 36.88 20.24 14.10
C LEU A 117 35.35 20.17 14.33
N GLY A 118 34.72 21.24 14.81
CA GLY A 118 33.26 21.35 15.01
C GLY A 118 32.55 22.42 14.17
N ASP A 119 33.24 23.16 13.30
CA ASP A 119 32.63 24.28 12.56
C ASP A 119 32.02 23.83 11.21
N VAL A 120 30.69 23.79 11.16
CA VAL A 120 29.91 23.33 9.99
C VAL A 120 30.10 24.25 8.77
N LYS A 121 30.51 25.51 8.95
CA LYS A 121 30.80 26.43 7.84
C LYS A 121 31.98 25.97 6.97
N LEU A 122 32.91 25.18 7.53
CA LEU A 122 34.07 24.70 6.78
C LEU A 122 33.67 23.81 5.59
N LEU A 123 32.72 22.90 5.80
CA LEU A 123 32.19 22.03 4.72
C LEU A 123 31.49 22.87 3.65
N GLN A 124 30.73 23.88 4.03
CA GLN A 124 30.02 24.76 3.08
C GLN A 124 30.99 25.59 2.23
N LEU A 125 32.09 26.09 2.81
CA LEU A 125 33.13 26.82 2.09
C LEU A 125 33.90 25.92 1.11
N ILE A 126 34.29 24.72 1.54
CA ILE A 126 34.96 23.75 0.66
C ILE A 126 34.05 23.37 -0.53
N PHE A 127 32.76 23.10 -0.28
CA PHE A 127 31.80 22.81 -1.35
C PHE A 127 31.52 24.01 -2.27
N ALA A 128 31.66 25.24 -1.78
CA ALA A 128 31.52 26.44 -2.60
C ALA A 128 32.71 26.58 -3.57
N ASP A 129 33.95 26.59 -3.07
CA ASP A 129 35.14 26.74 -3.93
C ASP A 129 35.34 25.56 -4.89
N PHE A 130 34.95 24.34 -4.50
CA PHE A 130 34.98 23.18 -5.40
C PHE A 130 33.94 23.30 -6.54
N ARG A 131 32.82 24.03 -6.34
CA ARG A 131 31.86 24.34 -7.42
C ARG A 131 32.38 25.42 -8.37
N THR A 132 33.07 26.44 -7.86
CA THR A 132 33.62 27.53 -8.68
C THR A 132 34.77 27.03 -9.56
N SER A 133 35.69 26.26 -8.97
CA SER A 133 36.85 25.69 -9.69
C SER A 133 36.50 24.57 -10.68
N SER A 134 35.32 23.93 -10.55
CA SER A 134 34.80 22.96 -11.53
C SER A 134 33.88 23.57 -12.60
N GLY A 135 33.72 24.90 -12.64
CA GLY A 135 33.02 25.61 -13.74
C GLY A 135 31.49 25.49 -13.77
N ILE A 136 30.86 24.95 -12.72
CA ILE A 136 29.41 24.69 -12.71
C ILE A 136 28.63 25.97 -12.37
N HIS A 137 27.96 26.57 -13.36
CA HIS A 137 27.10 27.75 -13.18
C HIS A 137 25.66 27.55 -13.66
N ASN A 138 24.72 28.01 -12.84
CA ASN A 138 23.31 27.63 -12.88
C ASN A 138 22.49 28.57 -13.77
N ARG A 139 21.96 28.10 -14.91
CA ARG A 139 21.07 28.86 -15.82
C ARG A 139 19.59 28.47 -15.66
N SER A 140 18.87 29.08 -14.72
CA SER A 140 17.40 29.10 -14.75
C SER A 140 16.77 30.20 -13.86
N ARG A 141 16.94 31.47 -14.26
CA ARG A 141 16.05 32.58 -13.84
C ARG A 141 15.78 33.51 -15.02
N ARG A 142 14.66 33.30 -15.74
CA ARG A 142 13.91 34.33 -16.50
C ARG A 142 12.59 33.75 -17.01
N SER A 143 11.69 34.66 -17.42
CA SER A 143 10.25 34.45 -17.49
C SER A 143 9.67 34.63 -18.90
N PHE A 144 8.63 33.85 -19.20
CA PHE A 144 7.48 34.13 -20.10
C PHE A 144 7.61 34.18 -21.66
N PHE A 145 6.51 33.68 -22.28
CA PHE A 145 5.96 33.82 -23.65
C PHE A 145 6.56 33.09 -24.90
N VAL A 146 5.86 32.02 -25.29
CA VAL A 146 5.37 31.57 -26.62
C VAL A 146 6.14 31.93 -27.92
N SER A 147 6.55 30.89 -28.67
CA SER A 147 6.10 30.68 -30.08
C SER A 147 6.33 29.23 -30.55
N GLU A 148 5.50 28.75 -31.48
CA GLU A 148 5.78 27.54 -32.25
C GLU A 148 6.83 27.85 -33.31
N HIS A 149 8.01 27.21 -33.27
CA HIS A 149 8.83 26.76 -34.42
C HIS A 149 10.20 26.23 -33.91
N ALA A 150 10.24 24.97 -33.45
CA ALA A 150 11.49 24.20 -33.23
C ALA A 150 11.19 22.71 -32.96
N LYS A 151 10.54 22.01 -33.91
CA LYS A 151 10.56 20.55 -33.95
C LYS A 151 11.69 20.11 -34.86
N GLU A 152 12.84 19.76 -34.27
CA GLU A 152 13.86 18.81 -34.74
C GLU A 152 15.21 19.13 -34.07
N ASP A 153 15.43 18.57 -32.86
CA ASP A 153 16.75 18.13 -32.37
C ASP A 153 16.73 17.52 -30.94
N THR A 154 15.64 17.70 -30.18
CA THR A 154 15.50 17.23 -28.78
C THR A 154 15.42 15.70 -28.59
N ARG A 155 15.82 14.88 -29.57
CA ARG A 155 15.74 13.41 -29.52
C ARG A 155 17.07 12.66 -29.26
N LYS A 156 18.17 13.35 -28.93
CA LYS A 156 19.48 12.71 -28.67
C LYS A 156 20.25 13.12 -27.40
N VAL A 157 19.75 14.02 -26.54
CA VAL A 157 20.51 14.52 -25.35
C VAL A 157 19.68 14.47 -24.04
N ALA A 158 18.76 13.51 -23.90
CA ALA A 158 17.90 13.37 -22.71
C ALA A 158 18.07 12.01 -21.98
N GLN A 159 19.22 11.36 -22.14
CA GLN A 159 19.56 10.10 -21.46
C GLN A 159 21.04 10.07 -21.05
N THR A 160 21.41 10.74 -19.94
CA THR A 160 22.53 10.29 -19.06
C THR A 160 22.65 11.00 -17.71
N GLU A 161 22.33 12.29 -17.56
CA GLU A 161 22.93 13.09 -16.45
C GLU A 161 22.17 13.17 -15.10
N ASP A 162 20.89 12.82 -15.00
CA ASP A 162 20.15 12.93 -13.72
C ASP A 162 20.45 11.80 -12.70
N ASN A 163 21.05 10.69 -13.13
CA ASN A 163 21.26 9.52 -12.25
C ASN A 163 22.34 9.75 -11.18
N THR A 164 23.34 10.58 -11.45
CA THR A 164 24.49 10.78 -10.55
C THR A 164 24.09 11.52 -9.27
N TYR A 165 23.22 12.51 -9.38
CA TYR A 165 22.73 13.28 -8.22
C TYR A 165 21.79 12.43 -7.35
N PHE A 166 20.94 11.63 -7.99
CA PHE A 166 20.02 10.71 -7.29
C PHE A 166 20.78 9.59 -6.54
N ALA A 167 21.81 9.01 -7.18
CA ALA A 167 22.69 8.01 -6.56
C ALA A 167 23.46 8.57 -5.35
N LEU A 168 23.94 9.82 -5.43
CA LEU A 168 24.66 10.47 -4.33
C LEU A 168 23.76 10.71 -3.10
N VAL A 169 22.54 11.20 -3.32
CA VAL A 169 21.55 11.44 -2.25
C VAL A 169 21.11 10.13 -1.61
N ILE A 170 20.85 9.10 -2.41
CA ILE A 170 20.51 7.74 -1.92
C ILE A 170 21.67 7.13 -1.12
N GLY A 171 22.92 7.26 -1.60
CA GLY A 171 24.10 6.75 -0.90
C GLY A 171 24.31 7.38 0.48
N VAL A 172 24.19 8.71 0.58
CA VAL A 172 24.28 9.44 1.86
C VAL A 172 23.14 9.07 2.81
N ALA A 173 21.92 8.89 2.30
CA ALA A 173 20.78 8.46 3.10
C ALA A 173 20.97 7.03 3.65
N LEU A 174 21.43 6.09 2.83
CA LEU A 174 21.69 4.69 3.22
C LEU A 174 22.79 4.58 4.28
N VAL A 175 23.92 5.28 4.11
CA VAL A 175 25.02 5.26 5.09
C VAL A 175 24.57 5.84 6.44
N THR A 176 23.73 6.87 6.40
CA THR A 176 23.14 7.47 7.61
C THR A 176 22.16 6.50 8.30
N LEU A 177 21.33 5.79 7.53
CA LEU A 177 20.38 4.80 8.06
C LEU A 177 21.10 3.62 8.72
N ILE A 178 22.13 3.08 8.08
CA ILE A 178 22.93 1.96 8.60
C ILE A 178 23.63 2.35 9.91
N GLY A 179 24.22 3.56 9.96
CA GLY A 179 24.83 4.08 11.18
C GLY A 179 23.84 4.24 12.34
N ILE A 180 22.59 4.64 12.06
CA ILE A 180 21.52 4.73 13.07
C ILE A 180 21.13 3.34 13.58
N VAL A 181 21.01 2.34 12.69
CA VAL A 181 20.66 0.95 13.07
C VAL A 181 21.74 0.32 13.94
N GLU A 182 23.03 0.50 13.61
CA GLU A 182 24.13 -0.01 14.45
C GLU A 182 24.18 0.69 15.82
N VAL A 183 23.97 2.01 15.89
CA VAL A 183 23.89 2.73 17.16
C VAL A 183 22.73 2.22 18.02
N LEU A 184 21.56 1.97 17.43
CA LEU A 184 20.42 1.38 18.15
C LEU A 184 20.71 -0.05 18.63
N ALA A 185 21.39 -0.87 17.83
CA ALA A 185 21.81 -2.23 18.22
C ALA A 185 22.83 -2.23 19.37
N VAL A 186 23.80 -1.32 19.36
CA VAL A 186 24.80 -1.15 20.44
C VAL A 186 24.15 -0.60 21.71
N VAL A 187 23.24 0.38 21.61
CA VAL A 187 22.49 0.90 22.76
C VAL A 187 21.55 -0.16 23.35
N ALA A 188 20.94 -1.00 22.52
CA ALA A 188 20.10 -2.12 22.97
C ALA A 188 20.91 -3.21 23.71
N THR A 189 22.09 -3.60 23.19
CA THR A 189 22.95 -4.60 23.85
C THR A 189 23.59 -4.06 25.13
N CYS A 190 24.12 -2.82 25.13
CA CYS A 190 24.74 -2.22 26.31
C CYS A 190 23.76 -1.89 27.45
N SER A 191 22.47 -1.64 27.17
CA SER A 191 21.45 -1.42 28.20
C SER A 191 20.83 -2.71 28.74
N SER A 192 20.86 -3.79 27.95
CA SER A 192 20.32 -5.11 28.33
C SER A 192 21.29 -5.91 29.19
N GLY A 193 22.57 -5.99 28.82
CA GLY A 193 23.56 -6.82 29.52
C GLY A 193 23.67 -6.51 31.02
N ARG A 194 23.90 -5.24 31.39
CA ARG A 194 24.07 -4.81 32.79
C ARG A 194 22.80 -4.94 33.66
N LYS A 195 21.61 -5.02 33.06
CA LYS A 195 20.36 -5.33 33.79
C LYS A 195 20.12 -6.83 33.93
N LEU A 196 20.54 -7.62 32.94
CA LEU A 196 20.40 -9.07 32.96
C LEU A 196 21.38 -9.71 33.95
N GLU A 197 22.65 -9.29 33.96
CA GLU A 197 23.67 -9.81 34.89
C GLU A 197 23.31 -9.57 36.36
N ARG A 198 22.82 -8.37 36.71
CA ARG A 198 22.36 -8.07 38.07
C ARG A 198 21.17 -8.93 38.48
N LYS A 199 20.14 -9.04 37.63
CA LYS A 199 19.02 -9.96 37.87
C LYS A 199 19.46 -11.43 37.98
N LEU A 200 20.45 -11.85 37.20
CA LEU A 200 20.96 -13.23 37.25
C LEU A 200 21.76 -13.50 38.54
N ALA A 201 22.47 -12.49 39.06
CA ALA A 201 23.13 -12.56 40.36
C ALA A 201 22.13 -12.56 41.52
N ASP A 202 21.13 -11.67 41.50
CA ASP A 202 20.07 -11.60 42.50
C ASP A 202 19.28 -12.92 42.55
N MET A 203 18.83 -13.43 41.40
CA MET A 203 18.12 -14.73 41.33
C MET A 203 18.99 -15.92 41.75
N LYS A 204 20.31 -15.90 41.52
CA LYS A 204 21.21 -16.96 42.01
C LYS A 204 21.32 -16.94 43.53
N LYS A 205 21.41 -15.76 44.13
CA LYS A 205 21.43 -15.57 45.59
C LYS A 205 20.10 -16.01 46.23
N GLU A 206 18.98 -15.61 45.64
CA GLU A 206 17.63 -16.01 46.07
C GLU A 206 17.45 -17.54 45.98
N ARG A 207 18.03 -18.19 44.96
CA ARG A 207 18.03 -19.66 44.84
C ARG A 207 18.87 -20.38 45.90
N GLN A 208 20.01 -19.80 46.31
CA GLN A 208 20.81 -20.33 47.43
C GLN A 208 20.08 -20.17 48.77
N ASP A 209 19.54 -18.99 49.06
CA ASP A 209 18.77 -18.72 50.29
C ASP A 209 17.53 -19.63 50.40
N VAL A 210 16.85 -19.90 49.28
CA VAL A 210 15.73 -20.86 49.23
C VAL A 210 16.19 -22.31 49.39
N ALA A 211 17.33 -22.70 48.82
CA ALA A 211 17.88 -24.06 48.98
C ALA A 211 18.26 -24.35 50.44
N GLU A 212 18.94 -23.42 51.12
CA GLU A 212 19.27 -23.56 52.56
C GLU A 212 18.03 -23.58 53.45
N ARG A 213 17.02 -22.74 53.16
CA ARG A 213 15.73 -22.78 53.88
C ARG A 213 14.98 -24.09 53.65
N THR A 214 15.04 -24.65 52.45
CA THR A 214 14.35 -25.91 52.11
C THR A 214 15.03 -27.10 52.79
N SER A 215 16.37 -27.14 52.82
CA SER A 215 17.16 -28.12 53.58
C SER A 215 16.80 -28.13 55.07
N ARG A 216 16.77 -26.97 55.73
CA ARG A 216 16.37 -26.84 57.14
C ARG A 216 14.89 -27.16 57.39
N SER A 217 14.05 -27.10 56.35
CA SER A 217 12.63 -27.43 56.44
C SER A 217 12.37 -28.94 56.30
N SER A 218 13.12 -29.65 55.45
CA SER A 218 12.94 -31.10 55.27
C SER A 218 13.33 -31.92 56.51
N GLU A 219 14.39 -31.52 57.23
CA GLU A 219 14.78 -32.17 58.49
C GLU A 219 13.73 -31.97 59.60
N ARG A 220 13.00 -30.86 59.58
CA ARG A 220 11.93 -30.57 60.54
C ARG A 220 10.63 -31.30 60.20
N LEU A 221 10.33 -31.49 58.91
CA LEU A 221 9.13 -32.18 58.41
C LEU A 221 9.20 -33.71 58.54
N GLN A 222 10.39 -34.32 58.54
CA GLN A 222 10.52 -35.77 58.81
C GLN A 222 10.22 -36.14 60.28
N ARG A 223 10.32 -35.21 61.23
CA ARG A 223 10.01 -35.45 62.66
C ARG A 223 8.53 -35.27 63.03
N LEU A 224 7.68 -34.83 62.10
CA LEU A 224 6.28 -34.45 62.36
C LEU A 224 5.25 -35.33 61.63
N ARG A 225 5.66 -36.36 60.89
CA ARG A 225 4.74 -37.33 60.26
C ARG A 225 4.38 -38.49 61.19
N GLY A 226 3.76 -38.17 62.32
CA GLY A 226 3.24 -39.15 63.27
C GLY A 226 1.98 -38.66 63.97
N GLY A 227 0.81 -38.93 63.36
CA GLY A 227 -0.47 -38.90 64.08
C GLY A 227 -1.60 -38.03 63.51
N VAL A 228 -2.68 -38.73 63.10
CA VAL A 228 -4.09 -38.50 63.47
C VAL A 228 -4.84 -37.21 63.03
N SER A 229 -5.86 -37.44 62.19
CA SER A 229 -7.28 -36.98 62.19
C SER A 229 -7.71 -35.51 62.41
N ALA A 230 -8.82 -35.18 61.74
CA ALA A 230 -9.53 -33.90 61.74
C ALA A 230 -10.24 -33.52 63.05
N THR A 231 -10.41 -32.22 63.32
CA THR A 231 -11.72 -31.53 63.51
C THR A 231 -11.56 -30.01 63.74
N HIS A 232 -12.59 -29.26 63.32
CA HIS A 232 -13.00 -27.90 63.75
C HIS A 232 -12.09 -26.66 63.52
N LEU A 233 -12.79 -25.53 63.28
CA LEU A 233 -12.29 -24.15 63.16
C LEU A 233 -12.02 -23.53 64.55
N PRO A 234 -11.22 -22.45 64.63
CA PRO A 234 -11.87 -21.14 64.78
C PRO A 234 -11.21 -20.01 63.95
N GLU A 235 -11.83 -18.83 64.03
CA GLU A 235 -11.55 -17.63 63.23
C GLU A 235 -10.35 -16.78 63.72
N THR A 236 -10.01 -15.82 62.86
CA THR A 236 -9.37 -14.50 63.08
C THR A 236 -7.85 -14.30 62.91
N GLU A 237 -7.60 -13.12 62.32
CA GLU A 237 -6.41 -12.26 62.33
C GLU A 237 -5.19 -12.48 61.42
N ASN A 238 -5.02 -11.48 60.54
CA ASN A 238 -3.76 -10.81 60.20
C ASN A 238 -2.66 -11.64 59.51
N TYR A 239 -2.79 -11.78 58.18
CA TYR A 239 -1.64 -11.76 57.29
C TYR A 239 -1.82 -10.76 56.13
N VAL A 240 -1.11 -9.64 56.19
CA VAL A 240 -1.00 -8.67 55.09
C VAL A 240 -0.09 -9.28 54.01
N GLY A 241 -0.70 -10.04 53.09
CA GLY A 241 -0.01 -10.62 51.94
C GLY A 241 0.16 -9.59 50.81
N ASN A 242 1.41 -9.30 50.44
CA ASN A 242 1.75 -8.35 49.38
C ASN A 242 1.02 -8.65 48.07
N SER A 243 0.07 -7.78 47.69
CA SER A 243 -0.44 -7.76 46.33
C SER A 243 0.66 -7.26 45.40
N TYR A 244 0.93 -8.01 44.33
CA TYR A 244 1.75 -7.51 43.22
C TYR A 244 0.95 -6.44 42.47
N VAL A 245 0.96 -5.21 43.01
CA VAL A 245 0.47 -4.03 42.31
C VAL A 245 1.28 -3.91 41.02
N LEU A 246 0.64 -4.26 39.90
CA LEU A 246 1.13 -3.94 38.57
C LEU A 246 1.44 -2.44 38.56
N ARG A 247 2.72 -2.08 38.60
CA ARG A 247 3.14 -0.68 38.45
C ARG A 247 2.52 -0.17 37.17
N LYS A 248 1.50 0.70 37.28
CA LYS A 248 1.01 1.49 36.15
C LYS A 248 2.26 2.02 35.46
N ARG A 249 2.49 1.61 34.20
CA ARG A 249 3.55 2.23 33.39
C ARG A 249 3.27 3.72 33.46
N GLN A 250 4.15 4.49 34.12
CA GLN A 250 4.04 5.94 34.03
C GLN A 250 4.12 6.24 32.53
N PRO A 251 3.14 6.96 31.96
CA PRO A 251 3.27 7.39 30.58
C PRO A 251 4.59 8.15 30.49
N MET A 252 5.33 7.88 29.42
CA MET A 252 6.57 8.55 29.13
C MET A 252 6.30 10.06 29.22
N LYS A 253 6.90 10.74 30.20
CA LYS A 253 6.73 12.19 30.34
C LYS A 253 7.42 12.83 29.15
N PHE A 254 6.66 13.09 28.09
CA PHE A 254 6.96 14.20 27.21
C PHE A 254 6.97 15.45 28.09
N ASP A 255 8.05 16.22 28.05
CA ASP A 255 8.21 17.47 28.82
C ASP A 255 7.32 18.61 28.28
N GLN A 256 6.47 18.28 27.30
CA GLN A 256 5.40 19.10 26.77
C GLN A 256 4.08 18.42 27.12
N GLN A 257 3.11 19.19 27.63
CA GLN A 257 1.77 18.69 27.94
C GLN A 257 1.17 17.99 26.71
N ILE A 258 0.61 16.79 26.91
CA ILE A 258 -0.15 16.10 25.86
C ILE A 258 -1.34 17.01 25.49
N PRO A 259 -1.42 17.53 24.23
CA PRO A 259 -2.36 18.60 23.90
C PRO A 259 -3.83 18.15 23.91
N VAL A 260 -4.08 16.84 23.88
CA VAL A 260 -5.41 16.25 24.06
C VAL A 260 -5.34 15.22 25.20
N THR A 261 -5.86 15.61 26.36
CA THR A 261 -6.00 14.70 27.52
C THR A 261 -7.25 13.82 27.38
N PRO A 262 -7.44 12.77 28.21
CA PRO A 262 -8.68 11.99 28.19
C PRO A 262 -9.96 12.82 28.44
N TYR A 263 -9.85 13.92 29.19
CA TYR A 263 -10.95 14.87 29.40
C TYR A 263 -11.26 15.67 28.12
N GLU A 264 -10.24 16.26 27.48
CA GLU A 264 -10.43 16.99 26.22
C GLU A 264 -10.89 16.06 25.09
N PHE A 265 -10.40 14.81 25.05
CA PHE A 265 -10.88 13.79 24.13
C PHE A 265 -12.38 13.52 24.33
N LYS A 266 -12.84 13.28 25.57
CA LYS A 266 -14.27 13.07 25.84
C LYS A 266 -15.10 14.29 25.41
N LYS A 267 -14.68 15.49 25.79
CA LYS A 267 -15.36 16.75 25.42
C LYS A 267 -15.43 16.94 23.90
N ALA A 268 -14.34 16.66 23.18
CA ALA A 268 -14.29 16.70 21.72
C ALA A 268 -15.19 15.63 21.09
N MET A 269 -15.28 14.43 21.67
CA MET A 269 -16.19 13.37 21.23
C MET A 269 -17.67 13.75 21.46
N ASP A 270 -18.02 14.39 22.57
CA ASP A 270 -19.37 14.89 22.84
C ASP A 270 -19.79 15.97 21.82
N GLN A 271 -18.85 16.82 21.38
CA GLN A 271 -19.07 17.81 20.32
C GLN A 271 -19.17 17.15 18.93
N LEU A 272 -18.23 16.27 18.59
CA LEU A 272 -18.17 15.57 17.30
C LEU A 272 -19.37 14.66 17.07
N THR A 273 -19.88 13.99 18.11
CA THR A 273 -21.07 13.14 18.02
C THR A 273 -22.30 13.97 17.63
N LYS A 274 -22.50 15.13 18.25
CA LYS A 274 -23.59 16.06 17.90
C LYS A 274 -23.45 16.55 16.46
N TYR A 275 -22.22 16.89 16.06
CA TYR A 275 -21.92 17.33 14.69
C TYR A 275 -22.22 16.25 13.65
N ILE A 276 -21.82 14.99 13.89
CA ILE A 276 -22.06 13.87 12.97
C ILE A 276 -23.57 13.57 12.82
N VAL A 277 -24.32 13.56 13.92
CA VAL A 277 -25.77 13.34 13.89
C VAL A 277 -26.46 14.46 13.10
N ASP A 278 -26.21 15.73 13.44
CA ASP A 278 -26.77 16.87 12.69
C ASP A 278 -26.35 16.89 11.22
N TYR A 279 -25.10 16.53 10.89
CA TYR A 279 -24.67 16.42 9.50
C TYR A 279 -25.47 15.36 8.74
N LEU A 280 -25.66 14.16 9.30
CA LEU A 280 -26.33 13.05 8.63
C LEU A 280 -27.85 13.26 8.53
N GLU A 281 -28.49 13.78 9.58
CA GLU A 281 -29.93 14.04 9.59
C GLU A 281 -30.31 15.28 8.75
N ASN A 282 -29.46 16.31 8.73
CA ASN A 282 -29.72 17.58 8.04
C ASN A 282 -28.81 17.82 6.82
N THR A 283 -28.39 16.76 6.10
CA THR A 283 -27.55 16.90 4.88
C THR A 283 -28.13 17.87 3.84
N THR A 284 -29.44 18.02 3.80
CA THR A 284 -30.18 18.89 2.86
C THR A 284 -29.95 20.39 3.04
N LYS A 285 -29.28 20.82 4.12
CA LYS A 285 -28.80 22.21 4.30
C LYS A 285 -27.61 22.57 3.40
N TYR A 286 -26.98 21.58 2.78
CA TYR A 286 -25.88 21.75 1.83
C TYR A 286 -26.36 21.51 0.40
N PRO A 287 -25.73 22.14 -0.62
CA PRO A 287 -25.90 21.73 -2.01
C PRO A 287 -25.40 20.29 -2.23
N VAL A 288 -25.90 19.58 -3.24
CA VAL A 288 -25.45 18.18 -3.48
C VAL A 288 -23.98 18.12 -3.88
N THR A 289 -23.55 19.08 -4.69
CA THR A 289 -22.17 19.25 -5.17
C THR A 289 -21.64 20.63 -4.79
N THR A 290 -20.36 20.71 -4.45
CA THR A 290 -19.67 21.99 -4.24
C THR A 290 -19.54 22.81 -5.53
N ASP A 291 -19.17 24.08 -5.37
CA ASP A 291 -18.91 25.03 -6.46
C ASP A 291 -17.53 25.69 -6.42
N ILE A 292 -16.69 25.22 -5.50
CA ILE A 292 -15.32 25.69 -5.40
C ILE A 292 -14.53 25.36 -6.67
N SER A 293 -13.72 26.31 -7.14
CA SER A 293 -12.80 26.08 -8.26
C SER A 293 -11.60 25.22 -7.82
N PRO A 294 -10.86 24.59 -8.77
CA PRO A 294 -9.55 24.01 -8.48
C PRO A 294 -8.65 24.97 -7.71
N ASP A 295 -7.77 24.42 -6.88
CA ASP A 295 -6.83 25.14 -6.00
C ASP A 295 -7.42 26.12 -4.97
N SER A 296 -8.74 26.35 -4.95
CA SER A 296 -9.36 27.31 -4.03
C SER A 296 -9.16 26.99 -2.54
N LEU A 297 -9.24 25.71 -2.13
CA LEU A 297 -8.87 25.28 -0.78
C LEU A 297 -7.37 25.47 -0.55
N TRP A 298 -6.54 25.04 -1.50
CA TRP A 298 -5.09 25.21 -1.42
C TRP A 298 -4.72 26.68 -1.18
N THR A 299 -5.29 27.62 -1.93
CA THR A 299 -5.02 29.07 -1.77
C THR A 299 -5.52 29.68 -0.45
N LYS A 300 -6.51 29.06 0.21
CA LYS A 300 -7.11 29.56 1.46
C LYS A 300 -6.51 28.94 2.72
N MET A 301 -5.78 27.83 2.58
CA MET A 301 -5.21 27.06 3.70
C MET A 301 -3.76 27.45 3.98
N ASP A 302 -3.35 27.25 5.23
CA ASP A 302 -1.96 27.39 5.66
C ASP A 302 -1.05 26.45 4.84
N LYS A 303 0.08 26.99 4.37
CA LYS A 303 1.03 26.27 3.50
C LYS A 303 2.00 25.37 4.27
N THR A 304 2.06 25.54 5.58
CA THR A 304 2.98 24.87 6.50
C THR A 304 2.21 24.37 7.70
N ALA A 305 2.62 23.22 8.25
CA ALA A 305 2.07 22.75 9.52
C ALA A 305 2.32 23.78 10.64
N PRO A 306 1.40 23.95 11.59
CA PRO A 306 1.59 24.87 12.70
C PRO A 306 2.67 24.38 13.66
N GLU A 307 3.57 25.27 14.08
CA GLU A 307 4.60 24.96 15.09
C GLU A 307 4.01 24.67 16.48
N GLN A 308 2.79 25.16 16.74
CA GLN A 308 2.11 25.08 18.03
C GLN A 308 0.76 24.38 17.90
N ALA A 309 0.36 23.68 18.96
CA ALA A 309 -0.89 22.94 18.99
C ALA A 309 -2.11 23.86 18.79
N THR A 310 -3.00 23.49 17.87
CA THR A 310 -4.26 24.21 17.63
C THR A 310 -5.40 23.55 18.40
N ARG A 311 -6.20 24.36 19.10
CA ARG A 311 -7.36 23.87 19.87
C ARG A 311 -8.40 23.21 18.97
N PHE A 312 -9.03 22.13 19.46
CA PHE A 312 -10.06 21.37 18.74
C PHE A 312 -11.17 22.26 18.16
N GLU A 313 -11.63 23.27 18.93
CA GLU A 313 -12.70 24.16 18.47
C GLU A 313 -12.29 24.99 17.22
N LYS A 314 -11.00 25.34 17.08
CA LYS A 314 -10.46 26.01 15.87
C LYS A 314 -10.30 25.04 14.70
N VAL A 315 -9.93 23.79 14.97
CA VAL A 315 -9.83 22.73 13.95
C VAL A 315 -11.22 22.45 13.36
N MET A 316 -12.24 22.26 14.20
CA MET A 316 -13.62 22.09 13.74
C MET A 316 -14.15 23.32 13.00
N GLY A 317 -13.85 24.54 13.48
CA GLY A 317 -14.19 25.77 12.75
C GLY A 317 -13.58 25.83 11.34
N THR A 318 -12.42 25.21 11.10
CA THR A 318 -11.83 25.07 9.75
C THR A 318 -12.58 24.02 8.91
N VAL A 319 -12.95 22.89 9.50
CA VAL A 319 -13.77 21.84 8.86
C VAL A 319 -15.10 22.41 8.38
N GLU A 320 -15.83 23.10 9.27
CA GLU A 320 -17.14 23.67 9.00
C GLU A 320 -17.09 24.83 7.99
N LYS A 321 -16.10 25.72 8.11
CA LYS A 321 -16.00 26.92 7.25
C LYS A 321 -15.49 26.61 5.84
N PHE A 322 -14.63 25.61 5.68
CA PHE A 322 -13.92 25.39 4.43
C PHE A 322 -14.09 23.99 3.83
N TYR A 323 -13.93 22.92 4.62
CA TYR A 323 -13.96 21.57 4.05
C TYR A 323 -15.37 21.10 3.72
N VAL A 324 -16.32 21.30 4.63
CA VAL A 324 -17.69 20.80 4.45
C VAL A 324 -18.41 21.50 3.28
N PRO A 325 -18.33 22.84 3.08
CA PRO A 325 -18.84 23.48 1.87
C PRO A 325 -18.08 23.10 0.59
N ALA A 326 -16.85 22.60 0.70
CA ALA A 326 -16.03 22.11 -0.41
C ALA A 326 -16.30 20.63 -0.78
N MET A 327 -17.21 19.95 -0.09
CA MET A 327 -17.51 18.54 -0.36
C MET A 327 -18.56 18.37 -1.48
N THR A 328 -18.44 17.28 -2.21
CA THR A 328 -19.62 16.65 -2.82
C THR A 328 -20.25 15.75 -1.78
N HIS A 329 -21.53 15.95 -1.48
CA HIS A 329 -22.20 15.30 -0.35
C HIS A 329 -22.78 13.95 -0.78
N TRP A 330 -21.95 12.91 -0.80
CA TRP A 330 -22.35 11.53 -1.16
C TRP A 330 -23.49 10.93 -0.31
N GLN A 331 -23.72 11.48 0.89
CA GLN A 331 -24.81 11.07 1.80
C GLN A 331 -26.06 11.96 1.68
N HIS A 332 -26.05 12.96 0.81
CA HIS A 332 -27.21 13.82 0.58
C HIS A 332 -28.29 13.02 -0.20
N PRO A 333 -29.58 13.05 0.19
CA PRO A 333 -30.63 12.16 -0.37
C PRO A 333 -30.92 12.35 -1.87
N ARG A 334 -30.57 13.52 -2.43
CA ARG A 334 -30.61 13.87 -3.87
C ARG A 334 -29.32 13.53 -4.65
N PHE A 335 -28.41 12.74 -4.08
CA PHE A 335 -27.20 12.25 -4.76
C PHE A 335 -27.49 10.92 -5.47
N HIS A 336 -27.46 10.94 -6.81
CA HIS A 336 -27.77 9.78 -7.68
C HIS A 336 -26.68 9.55 -8.74
N ALA A 337 -25.45 10.02 -8.48
CA ALA A 337 -24.30 9.78 -9.33
C ALA A 337 -23.54 8.51 -8.91
N HIS A 338 -22.96 7.81 -9.88
CA HIS A 338 -22.19 6.58 -9.69
C HIS A 338 -22.99 5.47 -8.99
N PHE A 339 -22.69 5.18 -7.73
CA PHE A 339 -23.37 4.20 -6.89
C PHE A 339 -23.64 4.80 -5.52
N VAL A 340 -24.71 4.35 -4.87
CA VAL A 340 -24.97 4.62 -3.45
C VAL A 340 -23.75 4.18 -2.65
N ALA A 341 -23.15 5.13 -1.91
CA ALA A 341 -22.12 4.85 -0.92
C ALA A 341 -22.81 4.60 0.42
N GLY A 342 -22.58 3.43 1.02
CA GLY A 342 -23.12 3.13 2.33
C GLY A 342 -22.51 4.03 3.42
N CYS A 343 -23.31 4.32 4.44
CA CYS A 343 -22.85 4.85 5.73
C CYS A 343 -23.94 4.55 6.76
N SER A 344 -23.56 4.12 7.96
CA SER A 344 -24.53 3.84 9.02
C SER A 344 -23.92 4.03 10.40
N PHE A 345 -24.74 4.33 11.41
CA PHE A 345 -24.25 4.52 12.77
C PHE A 345 -23.48 3.30 13.34
N PRO A 346 -23.91 2.03 13.13
CA PRO A 346 -23.11 0.85 13.48
C PRO A 346 -21.72 0.82 12.84
N ASP A 347 -21.63 1.21 11.56
CA ASP A 347 -20.38 1.25 10.80
C ASP A 347 -19.43 2.36 11.29
N ILE A 348 -19.97 3.54 11.62
CA ILE A 348 -19.23 4.65 12.24
C ILE A 348 -18.69 4.24 13.62
N LEU A 349 -19.53 3.62 14.47
CA LEU A 349 -19.12 3.13 15.80
C LEU A 349 -18.01 2.08 15.69
N ALA A 350 -18.08 1.20 14.68
CA ALA A 350 -17.05 0.20 14.43
C ALA A 350 -15.72 0.82 13.96
N GLU A 351 -15.71 1.83 13.08
CA GLU A 351 -14.48 2.53 12.68
C GLU A 351 -13.85 3.32 13.83
N MET A 352 -14.68 3.94 14.69
CA MET A 352 -14.22 4.57 15.93
C MET A 352 -13.54 3.56 16.85
N LEU A 353 -14.15 2.38 17.06
CA LEU A 353 -13.57 1.31 17.87
C LEU A 353 -12.29 0.73 17.25
N ALA A 354 -12.31 0.40 15.95
CA ALA A 354 -11.16 -0.13 15.22
C ALA A 354 -9.96 0.83 15.27
N SER A 355 -10.22 2.13 15.12
CA SER A 355 -9.18 3.17 15.21
C SER A 355 -8.69 3.38 16.64
N SER A 356 -9.54 3.17 17.66
CA SER A 356 -9.16 3.23 19.08
C SER A 356 -8.32 2.02 19.52
N LEU A 357 -8.59 0.84 18.95
CA LEU A 357 -7.81 -0.37 19.19
C LEU A 357 -6.45 -0.34 18.49
N ALA A 358 -6.36 0.30 17.32
CA ALA A 358 -5.13 0.52 16.55
C ALA A 358 -4.29 -0.75 16.28
N VAL A 359 -4.93 -1.92 16.26
CA VAL A 359 -4.27 -3.22 16.01
C VAL A 359 -3.87 -3.36 14.54
N VAL A 360 -2.82 -4.16 14.29
CA VAL A 360 -2.30 -4.45 12.96
C VAL A 360 -2.27 -5.96 12.76
N GLY A 361 -3.14 -6.50 11.90
CA GLY A 361 -3.34 -7.95 11.72
C GLY A 361 -2.65 -8.54 10.50
N PHE A 362 -1.32 -8.66 10.51
CA PHE A 362 -0.58 -9.30 9.41
C PHE A 362 -0.49 -10.83 9.55
N THR A 363 -0.33 -11.32 10.78
CA THR A 363 -0.45 -12.73 11.18
C THR A 363 -1.61 -12.95 12.13
N TRP A 364 -2.04 -14.21 12.30
CA TRP A 364 -2.88 -14.60 13.42
C TRP A 364 -2.26 -14.14 14.76
N ASP A 365 -0.98 -14.42 15.00
CA ASP A 365 -0.26 -14.02 16.22
C ASP A 365 -0.27 -12.50 16.49
N SER A 366 -0.27 -11.67 15.44
CA SER A 366 -0.29 -10.21 15.59
C SER A 366 -1.63 -9.67 16.11
N CYS A 367 -2.75 -10.33 15.78
CA CYS A 367 -4.05 -10.08 16.39
C CYS A 367 -5.02 -11.24 16.08
N PRO A 368 -5.17 -12.23 17.00
CA PRO A 368 -6.03 -13.39 16.76
C PRO A 368 -7.49 -12.98 16.52
N ALA A 369 -8.02 -12.08 17.36
CA ALA A 369 -9.39 -11.60 17.27
C ALA A 369 -9.73 -10.92 15.93
N LEU A 370 -8.74 -10.27 15.29
CA LEU A 370 -8.93 -9.65 13.98
C LEU A 370 -9.11 -10.72 12.89
N THR A 371 -8.23 -11.72 12.91
CA THR A 371 -8.23 -12.81 11.93
C THR A 371 -9.46 -13.71 12.07
N GLU A 372 -9.75 -14.16 13.30
CA GLU A 372 -10.90 -15.02 13.59
C GLU A 372 -12.23 -14.31 13.27
N LEU A 373 -12.37 -13.01 13.60
CA LEU A 373 -13.58 -12.28 13.26
C LEU A 373 -13.72 -12.02 11.76
N GLU A 374 -12.62 -11.79 11.03
CA GLU A 374 -12.67 -11.69 9.56
C GLU A 374 -13.16 -12.98 8.92
N ILE A 375 -12.65 -14.13 9.35
CA ILE A 375 -13.13 -15.46 8.93
C ILE A 375 -14.63 -15.62 9.19
N LEU A 376 -15.09 -15.27 10.41
CA LEU A 376 -16.50 -15.34 10.77
C LEU A 376 -17.37 -14.42 9.90
N MET A 377 -16.94 -13.18 9.63
CA MET A 377 -17.70 -12.23 8.81
C MET A 377 -17.75 -12.62 7.34
N VAL A 378 -16.65 -13.15 6.78
CA VAL A 378 -16.61 -13.75 5.44
C VAL A 378 -17.63 -14.89 5.33
N ASN A 379 -17.73 -15.75 6.34
CA ASN A 379 -18.73 -16.81 6.37
C ASN A 379 -20.16 -16.30 6.57
N TRP A 380 -20.37 -15.31 7.46
CA TRP A 380 -21.70 -14.74 7.72
C TRP A 380 -22.27 -14.06 6.48
N VAL A 381 -21.48 -13.21 5.82
CA VAL A 381 -21.90 -12.55 4.58
C VAL A 381 -22.07 -13.56 3.46
N GLY A 382 -21.12 -14.49 3.27
CA GLY A 382 -21.25 -15.53 2.24
C GLY A 382 -22.52 -16.37 2.37
N ARG A 383 -22.87 -16.81 3.59
CA ARG A 383 -24.14 -17.50 3.87
C ARG A 383 -25.37 -16.58 3.72
N ALA A 384 -25.26 -15.31 4.10
CA ALA A 384 -26.33 -14.34 3.93
C ALA A 384 -26.63 -14.03 2.45
N LEU A 385 -25.62 -14.09 1.57
CA LEU A 385 -25.79 -14.02 0.11
C LEU A 385 -26.24 -15.36 -0.49
N GLY A 386 -26.04 -16.49 0.21
CA GLY A 386 -26.33 -17.83 -0.31
C GLY A 386 -25.25 -18.38 -1.23
N LEU A 387 -23.99 -18.00 -1.01
CA LEU A 387 -22.84 -18.59 -1.71
C LEU A 387 -22.71 -20.10 -1.38
N PRO A 388 -22.30 -20.95 -2.34
CA PRO A 388 -22.00 -22.35 -2.07
C PRO A 388 -20.94 -22.54 -0.98
N ASP A 389 -21.07 -23.58 -0.16
CA ASP A 389 -20.11 -23.90 0.92
C ASP A 389 -18.66 -24.04 0.43
N SER A 390 -18.44 -24.34 -0.84
CA SER A 390 -17.11 -24.36 -1.45
C SER A 390 -16.38 -23.02 -1.43
N PHE A 391 -17.08 -21.88 -1.25
CA PHE A 391 -16.49 -20.54 -1.09
C PHE A 391 -16.26 -20.15 0.38
N LEU A 392 -16.73 -20.96 1.33
CA LEU A 392 -16.74 -20.65 2.74
C LEU A 392 -15.61 -21.39 3.48
N TYR A 393 -15.27 -20.90 4.67
CA TYR A 393 -14.47 -21.66 5.61
C TYR A 393 -15.32 -22.78 6.21
N THR A 394 -14.96 -24.03 5.93
CA THR A 394 -15.72 -25.25 6.26
C THR A 394 -14.83 -26.33 6.89
N GLY A 395 -15.45 -27.38 7.45
CA GLY A 395 -14.77 -28.45 8.17
C GLY A 395 -14.56 -28.14 9.66
N ASN A 396 -13.75 -28.97 10.33
CA ASN A 396 -13.51 -28.88 11.77
C ASN A 396 -12.61 -27.71 12.19
N ASN A 397 -11.85 -27.14 11.25
CA ASN A 397 -11.01 -25.96 11.45
C ASN A 397 -10.86 -25.18 10.13
N THR A 398 -10.42 -23.92 10.23
CA THR A 398 -10.34 -22.98 9.10
C THR A 398 -9.17 -23.26 8.15
N ARG A 399 -8.13 -23.95 8.65
CA ARG A 399 -6.93 -24.38 7.91
C ARG A 399 -7.26 -25.44 6.86
N ASP A 400 -8.04 -26.44 7.22
CA ASP A 400 -8.33 -27.60 6.36
C ASP A 400 -9.36 -27.32 5.26
N SER A 401 -10.17 -26.27 5.41
CA SER A 401 -11.09 -25.79 4.38
C SER A 401 -10.41 -25.59 3.01
N VAL A 402 -11.05 -25.98 1.92
CA VAL A 402 -10.53 -25.72 0.56
C VAL A 402 -10.82 -24.26 0.15
N GLY A 403 -12.05 -23.81 0.41
CA GLY A 403 -12.48 -22.44 0.19
C GLY A 403 -12.19 -21.50 1.36
N GLY A 404 -12.61 -20.25 1.18
CA GLY A 404 -12.55 -19.18 2.18
C GLY A 404 -12.56 -17.80 1.54
N GLY A 405 -12.24 -16.78 2.31
CA GLY A 405 -12.22 -15.40 1.84
C GLY A 405 -11.56 -14.42 2.81
N SER A 406 -11.55 -13.14 2.42
CA SER A 406 -10.92 -12.02 3.15
C SER A 406 -11.62 -10.70 2.82
N ILE A 407 -11.41 -9.67 3.65
CA ILE A 407 -11.95 -8.32 3.44
C ILE A 407 -10.88 -7.42 2.81
N GLN A 408 -10.99 -7.16 1.51
CA GLN A 408 -10.12 -6.27 0.77
C GLN A 408 -10.56 -4.79 0.87
N PRO A 409 -9.67 -3.82 0.66
CA PRO A 409 -10.04 -2.40 0.64
C PRO A 409 -11.10 -2.11 -0.46
N GLY A 410 -10.79 -2.38 -1.72
CA GLY A 410 -11.68 -2.19 -2.86
C GLY A 410 -11.79 -3.42 -3.77
N SER A 411 -12.74 -3.37 -4.71
CA SER A 411 -12.85 -4.38 -5.78
C SER A 411 -11.60 -4.41 -6.68
N THR A 412 -10.88 -3.29 -6.84
CA THR A 412 -9.59 -3.32 -7.57
C THR A 412 -8.57 -4.24 -6.90
N ASP A 413 -8.48 -4.23 -5.58
CA ASP A 413 -7.61 -5.14 -4.83
C ASP A 413 -8.10 -6.59 -4.97
N ALA A 414 -9.42 -6.83 -4.86
CA ALA A 414 -10.00 -8.16 -4.99
C ALA A 414 -9.79 -8.79 -6.39
N VAL A 415 -10.07 -8.01 -7.45
CA VAL A 415 -9.83 -8.40 -8.85
C VAL A 415 -8.34 -8.64 -9.11
N PHE A 416 -7.46 -7.78 -8.57
CA PHE A 416 -6.02 -7.97 -8.71
C PHE A 416 -5.54 -9.24 -7.99
N THR A 417 -6.01 -9.49 -6.76
CA THR A 417 -5.71 -10.73 -6.02
C THR A 417 -6.16 -11.96 -6.80
N ALA A 418 -7.38 -11.95 -7.37
CA ALA A 418 -7.88 -13.03 -8.21
C ALA A 418 -7.04 -13.23 -9.48
N LEU A 419 -6.67 -12.14 -10.18
CA LEU A 419 -5.86 -12.19 -11.39
C LEU A 419 -4.44 -12.71 -11.11
N MET A 420 -3.82 -12.30 -9.99
CA MET A 420 -2.49 -12.76 -9.60
C MET A 420 -2.49 -14.22 -9.16
N ALA A 421 -3.55 -14.67 -8.46
CA ALA A 421 -3.76 -16.07 -8.10
C ALA A 421 -3.93 -16.96 -9.35
N ALA A 422 -4.75 -16.52 -10.31
CA ALA A 422 -4.91 -17.20 -11.61
C ALA A 422 -3.60 -17.27 -12.40
N ARG A 423 -2.83 -16.17 -12.40
CA ARG A 423 -1.52 -16.08 -13.06
C ARG A 423 -0.53 -17.05 -12.43
N TYR A 424 -0.45 -17.08 -11.09
CA TYR A 424 0.39 -18.04 -10.36
C TYR A 424 -0.01 -19.47 -10.69
N ARG A 425 -1.32 -19.81 -10.59
CA ARG A 425 -1.85 -21.14 -10.94
C ARG A 425 -1.44 -21.59 -12.33
N LYS A 426 -1.67 -20.76 -13.35
CA LYS A 426 -1.38 -21.12 -14.75
C LYS A 426 0.11 -21.32 -15.00
N ILE A 427 0.96 -20.52 -14.36
CA ILE A 427 2.42 -20.68 -14.46
C ILE A 427 2.88 -21.94 -13.71
N GLU A 428 2.36 -22.23 -12.52
CA GLU A 428 2.64 -23.46 -11.76
C GLU A 428 2.18 -24.71 -12.52
N GLN A 429 0.99 -24.70 -13.12
CA GLN A 429 0.46 -25.77 -13.98
C GLN A 429 1.36 -26.06 -15.21
N ARG A 430 1.88 -25.02 -15.86
CA ARG A 430 2.68 -25.15 -17.10
C ARG A 430 4.16 -25.40 -16.83
N VAL A 431 4.71 -24.86 -15.74
CA VAL A 431 6.12 -25.03 -15.32
C VAL A 431 6.16 -25.17 -13.79
N PRO A 432 5.98 -26.41 -13.26
CA PRO A 432 5.94 -26.68 -11.82
C PRO A 432 7.27 -26.43 -11.10
N ASN A 433 8.40 -26.52 -11.82
CA ASN A 433 9.71 -26.23 -11.25
C ASN A 433 9.87 -24.72 -11.04
N GLU A 434 9.70 -24.25 -9.81
CA GLU A 434 9.86 -22.83 -9.47
C GLU A 434 11.25 -22.26 -9.78
N LYS A 435 12.29 -23.11 -9.88
CA LYS A 435 13.65 -22.72 -10.26
C LYS A 435 13.81 -22.43 -11.76
N ASP A 436 12.89 -22.93 -12.61
CA ASP A 436 12.88 -22.61 -14.04
C ASP A 436 12.28 -21.21 -14.29
N THR A 437 13.08 -20.19 -13.98
CA THR A 437 12.67 -18.79 -14.11
C THR A 437 12.42 -18.37 -15.56
N GLU A 438 13.08 -18.98 -16.55
CA GLU A 438 12.91 -18.64 -17.96
C GLU A 438 11.68 -19.31 -18.58
N GLY A 439 11.44 -20.59 -18.30
CA GLY A 439 10.20 -21.27 -18.69
C GLY A 439 8.97 -20.56 -18.11
N ARG A 440 9.00 -20.22 -16.81
CA ARG A 440 7.94 -19.45 -16.14
C ARG A 440 7.74 -18.07 -16.76
N ARG A 441 8.82 -17.37 -17.12
CA ARG A 441 8.78 -16.07 -17.83
C ARG A 441 8.18 -16.21 -19.24
N ASN A 442 8.44 -17.30 -19.94
CA ASN A 442 7.94 -17.54 -21.29
C ASN A 442 6.46 -17.96 -21.33
N VAL A 443 5.97 -18.66 -20.30
CA VAL A 443 4.52 -18.81 -20.07
C VAL A 443 3.90 -17.45 -19.77
N PHE A 444 4.46 -16.69 -18.83
CA PHE A 444 3.94 -15.39 -18.41
C PHE A 444 3.71 -14.41 -19.58
N LYS A 445 4.68 -14.25 -20.49
CA LYS A 445 4.58 -13.37 -21.68
C LYS A 445 3.38 -13.67 -22.61
N LYS A 446 2.84 -14.89 -22.54
CA LYS A 446 1.76 -15.42 -23.39
C LYS A 446 0.37 -15.35 -22.74
N LEU A 447 0.28 -15.03 -21.45
CA LEU A 447 -0.98 -15.06 -20.72
C LEU A 447 -1.95 -13.95 -21.17
N VAL A 448 -3.21 -14.33 -21.45
CA VAL A 448 -4.30 -13.42 -21.82
C VAL A 448 -5.49 -13.57 -20.88
N ALA A 449 -5.96 -12.42 -20.40
CA ALA A 449 -7.18 -12.26 -19.63
C ALA A 449 -8.29 -11.64 -20.50
N TYR A 450 -9.54 -11.97 -20.19
CA TYR A 450 -10.73 -11.49 -20.89
C TYR A 450 -11.73 -10.83 -19.93
N ALA A 451 -12.44 -9.82 -20.40
CA ALA A 451 -13.56 -9.20 -19.69
C ALA A 451 -14.53 -8.55 -20.68
N SER A 452 -15.75 -8.23 -20.24
CA SER A 452 -16.71 -7.42 -21.00
C SER A 452 -16.16 -6.01 -21.31
N CYS A 453 -16.56 -5.39 -22.42
CA CYS A 453 -16.33 -3.96 -22.64
C CYS A 453 -17.08 -3.05 -21.65
N GLU A 454 -18.13 -3.57 -20.99
CA GLU A 454 -18.84 -2.92 -19.87
C GLU A 454 -18.29 -3.30 -18.47
N ALA A 455 -17.17 -4.03 -18.42
CA ALA A 455 -16.52 -4.40 -17.16
C ALA A 455 -15.98 -3.18 -16.42
N ASN A 456 -15.98 -3.26 -15.08
CA ASN A 456 -15.35 -2.25 -14.23
C ASN A 456 -13.86 -2.08 -14.59
N SER A 457 -13.42 -0.83 -14.80
CA SER A 457 -12.02 -0.43 -15.01
C SER A 457 -10.99 -1.00 -14.01
N SER A 458 -11.44 -1.55 -12.88
CA SER A 458 -10.64 -2.37 -11.97
C SER A 458 -9.90 -3.50 -12.70
N ILE A 459 -10.50 -4.19 -13.69
CA ILE A 459 -9.82 -5.26 -14.43
C ILE A 459 -8.71 -4.73 -15.33
N GLU A 460 -8.92 -3.59 -15.98
CA GLU A 460 -7.89 -2.94 -16.81
C GLU A 460 -6.72 -2.48 -15.95
N LYS A 461 -7.00 -1.86 -14.80
CA LYS A 461 -5.97 -1.47 -13.82
C LYS A 461 -5.24 -2.69 -13.25
N ALA A 462 -5.95 -3.76 -12.92
CA ALA A 462 -5.36 -5.00 -12.43
C ALA A 462 -4.48 -5.69 -13.49
N ALA A 463 -4.91 -5.73 -14.75
CA ALA A 463 -4.13 -6.27 -15.86
C ALA A 463 -2.87 -5.44 -16.14
N ARG A 464 -2.97 -4.10 -16.15
CA ARG A 464 -1.82 -3.19 -16.30
C ARG A 464 -0.80 -3.39 -15.17
N LEU A 465 -1.23 -3.41 -13.91
CA LEU A 465 -0.35 -3.66 -12.76
C LEU A 465 0.22 -5.10 -12.74
N GLY A 466 -0.57 -6.06 -13.20
CA GLY A 466 -0.17 -7.46 -13.35
C GLY A 466 0.72 -7.74 -14.56
N MET A 467 0.95 -6.75 -15.42
CA MET A 467 1.60 -6.88 -16.74
C MET A 467 1.00 -8.00 -17.60
N VAL A 468 -0.33 -8.15 -17.54
CA VAL A 468 -1.12 -9.16 -18.27
C VAL A 468 -1.77 -8.52 -19.50
N ARG A 469 -1.83 -9.27 -20.61
CA ARG A 469 -2.61 -8.87 -21.79
C ARG A 469 -4.10 -8.99 -21.46
N LEU A 470 -4.86 -7.90 -21.57
CA LEU A 470 -6.31 -7.90 -21.42
C LEU A 470 -6.96 -7.67 -22.78
N LYS A 471 -7.96 -8.50 -23.13
CA LYS A 471 -8.86 -8.25 -24.26
C LYS A 471 -10.28 -7.98 -23.74
N LEU A 472 -10.84 -6.84 -24.16
CA LEU A 472 -12.21 -6.48 -23.88
C LEU A 472 -13.12 -7.06 -24.98
N ILE A 473 -14.10 -7.83 -24.59
CA ILE A 473 -15.03 -8.56 -25.46
C ILE A 473 -16.32 -7.75 -25.59
N SER A 474 -16.86 -7.66 -26.81
CA SER A 474 -18.12 -6.97 -27.10
C SER A 474 -19.30 -7.56 -26.32
N CYS A 475 -20.22 -6.70 -25.90
CA CYS A 475 -21.49 -7.15 -25.32
C CYS A 475 -22.53 -7.58 -26.36
N ASP A 476 -23.56 -8.28 -25.88
CA ASP A 476 -24.81 -8.54 -26.57
C ASP A 476 -25.81 -7.39 -26.43
N ASP A 477 -27.05 -7.61 -26.87
CA ASP A 477 -28.12 -6.61 -26.79
C ASP A 477 -28.52 -6.20 -25.36
N LYS A 478 -28.24 -7.05 -24.36
CA LYS A 478 -28.48 -6.83 -22.93
C LYS A 478 -27.31 -6.15 -22.21
N PHE A 479 -26.26 -5.81 -22.95
CA PHE A 479 -25.01 -5.26 -22.44
C PHE A 479 -24.21 -6.27 -21.58
N SER A 480 -24.48 -7.56 -21.79
CA SER A 480 -23.81 -8.71 -21.18
C SER A 480 -22.69 -9.22 -22.10
N LEU A 481 -21.61 -9.75 -21.54
CA LEU A 481 -20.48 -10.31 -22.29
C LEU A 481 -20.94 -11.35 -23.34
N SER A 482 -20.65 -11.11 -24.61
CA SER A 482 -21.03 -12.03 -25.69
C SER A 482 -20.16 -13.30 -25.65
N VAL A 483 -20.77 -14.42 -25.26
CA VAL A 483 -20.11 -15.74 -25.15
C VAL A 483 -19.56 -16.20 -26.50
N LYS A 484 -20.28 -15.90 -27.60
CA LYS A 484 -19.80 -16.16 -28.97
C LYS A 484 -18.50 -15.39 -29.26
N ALA A 485 -18.48 -14.09 -29.01
CA ALA A 485 -17.29 -13.25 -29.25
C ALA A 485 -16.12 -13.65 -28.34
N LEU A 486 -16.40 -14.08 -27.11
CA LEU A 486 -15.39 -14.65 -26.20
C LEU A 486 -14.77 -15.92 -26.78
N GLU A 487 -15.57 -16.89 -27.23
CA GLU A 487 -15.04 -18.11 -27.85
C GLU A 487 -14.25 -17.84 -29.14
N GLU A 488 -14.71 -16.90 -29.98
CA GLU A 488 -14.04 -16.51 -31.21
C GLU A 488 -12.67 -15.86 -30.91
N GLN A 489 -12.62 -14.96 -29.91
CA GLN A 489 -11.36 -14.35 -29.49
C GLN A 489 -10.41 -15.37 -28.86
N ILE A 490 -10.89 -16.28 -28.00
CA ILE A 490 -10.06 -17.33 -27.39
C ILE A 490 -9.41 -18.22 -28.45
N LYS A 491 -10.16 -18.65 -29.47
CA LYS A 491 -9.65 -19.49 -30.57
C LYS A 491 -8.57 -18.76 -31.37
N ALA A 492 -8.75 -17.46 -31.63
CA ALA A 492 -7.74 -16.64 -32.29
C ALA A 492 -6.44 -16.57 -31.46
N ASP A 493 -6.56 -16.31 -30.15
CA ASP A 493 -5.42 -16.21 -29.24
C ASP A 493 -4.65 -17.54 -29.09
N GLU A 494 -5.37 -18.67 -29.00
CA GLU A 494 -4.77 -20.00 -29.00
C GLU A 494 -4.03 -20.28 -30.32
N SER A 495 -4.55 -19.83 -31.47
CA SER A 495 -3.88 -19.96 -32.77
C SER A 495 -2.60 -19.11 -32.90
N GLU A 496 -2.53 -17.97 -32.20
CA GLU A 496 -1.32 -17.15 -32.05
C GLU A 496 -0.33 -17.74 -31.01
N GLY A 497 -0.66 -18.87 -30.39
CA GLY A 497 0.17 -19.51 -29.36
C GLY A 497 0.20 -18.74 -28.03
N LEU A 498 -0.82 -17.91 -27.79
CA LEU A 498 -1.12 -17.29 -26.50
C LEU A 498 -1.83 -18.28 -25.58
N ILE A 499 -1.98 -17.93 -24.31
CA ILE A 499 -2.52 -18.81 -23.26
C ILE A 499 -3.68 -18.09 -22.56
N PRO A 500 -4.94 -18.42 -22.91
CA PRO A 500 -6.10 -18.10 -22.11
C PRO A 500 -5.91 -18.57 -20.65
N PHE A 501 -6.14 -17.70 -19.67
CA PHE A 501 -6.01 -18.09 -18.26
C PHE A 501 -6.98 -17.41 -17.29
N PHE A 502 -7.65 -16.34 -17.67
CA PHE A 502 -8.55 -15.59 -16.79
C PHE A 502 -9.71 -14.98 -17.58
N VAL A 503 -10.92 -15.07 -17.03
CA VAL A 503 -12.10 -14.36 -17.54
C VAL A 503 -12.84 -13.72 -16.37
N GLN A 504 -13.15 -12.43 -16.49
CA GLN A 504 -14.04 -11.73 -15.57
C GLN A 504 -15.47 -11.74 -16.11
N SER A 505 -16.38 -12.33 -15.34
CA SER A 505 -17.83 -12.19 -15.50
C SER A 505 -18.32 -11.09 -14.55
N THR A 506 -19.23 -10.25 -15.00
CA THR A 506 -19.73 -9.07 -14.28
C THR A 506 -21.14 -9.32 -13.76
N ALA A 507 -21.35 -9.16 -12.46
CA ALA A 507 -22.67 -9.25 -11.83
C ALA A 507 -23.09 -7.85 -11.34
N GLY A 508 -23.75 -7.10 -12.22
CA GLY A 508 -24.12 -5.71 -12.02
C GLY A 508 -23.03 -4.74 -12.49
N SER A 509 -22.95 -4.50 -13.80
CA SER A 509 -22.01 -3.55 -14.44
C SER A 509 -22.16 -2.12 -13.92
N ILE A 510 -21.12 -1.29 -14.08
CA ILE A 510 -21.16 0.10 -13.58
C ILE A 510 -22.21 0.93 -14.32
N SER A 511 -22.23 0.82 -15.65
CA SER A 511 -23.02 1.68 -16.52
C SER A 511 -24.51 1.45 -16.40
N MET A 512 -24.92 0.19 -16.19
CA MET A 512 -26.31 -0.27 -16.37
C MET A 512 -26.80 -1.31 -15.36
N ALA A 513 -25.96 -1.73 -14.40
CA ALA A 513 -26.20 -2.92 -13.60
C ALA A 513 -26.45 -4.20 -14.44
N ALA A 514 -25.90 -4.30 -15.65
CA ALA A 514 -26.03 -5.49 -16.50
C ALA A 514 -25.35 -6.73 -15.86
N PHE A 515 -25.84 -7.93 -16.20
CA PHE A 515 -25.33 -9.20 -15.69
C PHE A 515 -24.84 -10.08 -16.84
N ASP A 516 -23.58 -10.47 -16.81
CA ASP A 516 -23.01 -11.44 -17.73
C ASP A 516 -23.60 -12.84 -17.46
N ASN A 517 -23.82 -13.65 -18.50
CA ASN A 517 -24.39 -15.00 -18.34
C ASN A 517 -23.36 -15.97 -17.75
N LEU A 518 -23.41 -16.14 -16.44
CA LEU A 518 -22.40 -16.87 -15.68
C LEU A 518 -22.35 -18.37 -16.00
N GLY A 519 -23.49 -18.97 -16.33
CA GLY A 519 -23.59 -20.39 -16.68
C GLY A 519 -22.83 -20.70 -17.97
N GLU A 520 -23.08 -19.91 -19.02
CA GLU A 520 -22.43 -20.06 -20.32
C GLU A 520 -20.94 -19.69 -20.27
N ILE A 521 -20.58 -18.58 -19.61
CA ILE A 521 -19.18 -18.18 -19.42
C ILE A 521 -18.42 -19.22 -18.59
N GLY A 522 -19.08 -19.84 -17.59
CA GLY A 522 -18.52 -20.94 -16.82
C GLY A 522 -18.16 -22.16 -17.66
N VAL A 523 -19.01 -22.54 -18.62
CA VAL A 523 -18.71 -23.64 -19.56
C VAL A 523 -17.50 -23.30 -20.45
N VAL A 524 -17.40 -22.07 -20.97
CA VAL A 524 -16.23 -21.62 -21.75
C VAL A 524 -14.97 -21.58 -20.89
N ALA A 525 -15.07 -21.12 -19.64
CA ALA A 525 -13.94 -21.08 -18.72
C ALA A 525 -13.41 -22.47 -18.36
N GLU A 526 -14.30 -23.44 -18.08
CA GLU A 526 -13.93 -24.83 -17.83
C GLU A 526 -13.26 -25.47 -19.07
N LYS A 527 -13.86 -25.29 -20.25
CA LYS A 527 -13.36 -25.82 -21.54
C LYS A 527 -11.92 -25.38 -21.86
N HIS A 528 -11.54 -24.16 -21.51
CA HIS A 528 -10.21 -23.59 -21.77
C HIS A 528 -9.32 -23.48 -20.49
N ASP A 529 -9.68 -24.17 -19.40
CA ASP A 529 -8.96 -24.15 -18.08
C ASP A 529 -8.67 -22.71 -17.57
N MET A 530 -9.59 -21.78 -17.80
CA MET A 530 -9.47 -20.40 -17.32
C MET A 530 -9.93 -20.27 -15.87
N TRP A 531 -9.34 -19.31 -15.16
CA TRP A 531 -9.88 -18.81 -13.90
C TRP A 531 -11.06 -17.89 -14.19
N LEU A 532 -12.26 -18.33 -13.82
CA LEU A 532 -13.46 -17.49 -13.82
C LEU A 532 -13.53 -16.68 -12.52
N HIS A 533 -13.46 -15.36 -12.64
CA HIS A 533 -13.73 -14.44 -11.54
C HIS A 533 -15.07 -13.73 -11.76
N VAL A 534 -15.95 -13.75 -10.76
CA VAL A 534 -17.21 -12.98 -10.79
C VAL A 534 -16.99 -11.67 -10.06
N ASN A 535 -16.92 -10.58 -10.83
CA ASN A 535 -16.92 -9.24 -10.28
C ASN A 535 -18.36 -8.82 -9.95
N GLY A 536 -18.68 -8.89 -8.67
CA GLY A 536 -19.97 -8.55 -8.11
C GLY A 536 -19.98 -7.25 -7.33
N THR A 537 -19.07 -6.31 -7.63
CA THR A 537 -18.81 -5.09 -6.84
C THR A 537 -20.10 -4.46 -6.31
N TYR A 538 -21.13 -4.35 -7.16
CA TYR A 538 -22.45 -3.83 -6.82
C TYR A 538 -23.53 -4.90 -6.79
N GLY A 539 -23.68 -5.71 -7.85
CA GLY A 539 -24.90 -6.50 -8.05
C GLY A 539 -25.09 -7.67 -7.08
N LEU A 540 -24.00 -8.32 -6.63
CA LEU A 540 -24.12 -9.47 -5.73
C LEU A 540 -24.61 -9.11 -4.32
N ALA A 541 -24.50 -7.84 -3.91
CA ALA A 541 -25.08 -7.37 -2.64
C ALA A 541 -26.60 -7.60 -2.58
N ALA A 542 -27.29 -7.63 -3.74
CA ALA A 542 -28.72 -7.92 -3.82
C ALA A 542 -29.06 -9.34 -3.36
N MET A 543 -28.16 -10.32 -3.51
CA MET A 543 -28.38 -11.71 -3.12
C MET A 543 -28.63 -11.92 -1.61
N ILE A 544 -28.44 -10.89 -0.78
CA ILE A 544 -28.89 -10.97 0.62
C ILE A 544 -30.40 -11.19 0.72
N CYS A 545 -31.18 -10.68 -0.23
CA CYS A 545 -32.60 -10.99 -0.36
C CYS A 545 -32.75 -12.26 -1.22
N PRO A 546 -33.39 -13.34 -0.72
CA PRO A 546 -33.45 -14.63 -1.40
C PRO A 546 -33.96 -14.59 -2.85
N GLU A 547 -34.89 -13.69 -3.14
CA GLU A 547 -35.51 -13.53 -4.47
C GLU A 547 -34.54 -13.10 -5.57
N PHE A 548 -33.38 -12.49 -5.25
CA PHE A 548 -32.35 -12.15 -6.23
C PHE A 548 -31.32 -13.28 -6.44
N ARG A 549 -31.37 -14.36 -5.66
CA ARG A 549 -30.43 -15.49 -5.80
C ARG A 549 -30.79 -16.41 -6.97
N SER A 550 -32.07 -16.49 -7.32
CA SER A 550 -32.59 -17.32 -8.43
C SER A 550 -32.59 -16.60 -9.78
N ARG A 551 -31.81 -15.51 -9.92
CA ARG A 551 -31.62 -14.83 -11.21
C ARG A 551 -30.94 -15.77 -12.20
N ALA A 552 -31.47 -15.86 -13.41
CA ALA A 552 -30.96 -16.77 -14.45
C ALA A 552 -29.49 -16.49 -14.78
N GLU A 553 -29.05 -15.23 -14.75
CA GLU A 553 -27.69 -14.82 -15.06
C GLU A 553 -26.68 -15.22 -13.96
N LEU A 554 -27.15 -15.60 -12.77
CA LEU A 554 -26.33 -16.07 -11.64
C LEU A 554 -26.31 -17.59 -11.49
N ILE A 555 -27.07 -18.33 -12.31
CA ILE A 555 -26.95 -19.79 -12.41
C ILE A 555 -25.54 -20.11 -12.93
N GLY A 556 -24.83 -21.03 -12.30
CA GLY A 556 -23.41 -21.29 -12.59
C GLY A 556 -22.42 -20.61 -11.64
N LEU A 557 -22.88 -19.92 -10.58
CA LEU A 557 -22.01 -19.29 -9.58
C LEU A 557 -21.02 -20.27 -8.93
N GLU A 558 -21.40 -21.55 -8.82
CA GLU A 558 -20.54 -22.64 -8.38
C GLU A 558 -19.35 -22.91 -9.32
N LYS A 559 -19.43 -22.55 -10.62
CA LYS A 559 -18.33 -22.66 -11.59
C LYS A 559 -17.25 -21.57 -11.40
N ALA A 560 -17.58 -20.48 -10.72
CA ALA A 560 -16.61 -19.42 -10.46
C ALA A 560 -15.49 -19.91 -9.53
N HIS A 561 -14.27 -19.41 -9.75
CA HIS A 561 -13.12 -19.70 -8.91
C HIS A 561 -13.00 -18.70 -7.76
N SER A 562 -13.31 -17.43 -8.03
CA SER A 562 -13.40 -16.37 -7.02
C SER A 562 -14.52 -15.36 -7.31
N ILE A 563 -15.01 -14.71 -6.26
CA ILE A 563 -16.14 -13.78 -6.29
C ILE A 563 -15.77 -12.56 -5.44
N ASP A 564 -16.07 -11.33 -5.88
CA ASP A 564 -15.98 -10.12 -5.03
C ASP A 564 -17.30 -9.35 -4.91
N MET A 565 -17.49 -8.64 -3.79
CA MET A 565 -18.62 -7.75 -3.55
C MET A 565 -18.22 -6.61 -2.60
N SER A 566 -18.47 -5.35 -2.98
CA SER A 566 -18.17 -4.19 -2.15
C SER A 566 -19.33 -3.85 -1.20
N ALA A 567 -19.16 -4.18 0.08
CA ALA A 567 -20.13 -3.84 1.13
C ALA A 567 -20.32 -2.32 1.31
N HIS A 568 -19.32 -1.53 0.90
CA HIS A 568 -19.42 -0.08 0.92
C HIS A 568 -20.30 0.54 -0.18
N LYS A 569 -20.95 -0.30 -1.01
CA LYS A 569 -22.00 0.12 -1.95
C LYS A 569 -23.39 -0.19 -1.36
N LEU A 570 -24.10 -1.17 -1.93
CA LEU A 570 -25.48 -1.54 -1.60
C LEU A 570 -25.58 -2.41 -0.32
N PHE A 571 -24.78 -2.12 0.72
CA PHE A 571 -24.70 -2.93 1.94
C PHE A 571 -24.51 -2.12 3.24
N MET A 572 -24.75 -0.80 3.22
CA MET A 572 -24.76 0.10 4.41
C MET A 572 -23.41 0.33 5.14
N HIS A 573 -22.27 -0.09 4.58
CA HIS A 573 -20.94 0.16 5.15
C HIS A 573 -20.29 1.40 4.52
N SER A 574 -19.38 2.09 5.21
CA SER A 574 -18.51 3.09 4.60
C SER A 574 -17.30 2.45 3.91
N SER A 575 -16.75 3.15 2.91
CA SER A 575 -15.48 2.76 2.27
C SER A 575 -14.33 2.84 3.28
N ALA A 576 -13.32 1.96 3.28
CA ALA A 576 -13.06 0.86 2.34
C ALA A 576 -13.51 -0.49 2.92
N HIS A 577 -14.30 -1.27 2.17
CA HIS A 577 -14.82 -2.56 2.61
C HIS A 577 -15.33 -3.42 1.44
N THR A 578 -14.59 -4.46 1.04
CA THR A 578 -14.95 -5.39 -0.05
C THR A 578 -14.66 -6.82 0.35
N PHE A 579 -15.59 -7.74 0.16
CA PHE A 579 -15.35 -9.16 0.39
C PHE A 579 -14.79 -9.80 -0.88
N LEU A 580 -13.79 -10.67 -0.71
CA LEU A 580 -13.30 -11.60 -1.73
C LEU A 580 -13.46 -13.02 -1.20
N TRP A 581 -14.14 -13.88 -1.95
CA TRP A 581 -14.23 -15.32 -1.71
C TRP A 581 -13.54 -16.11 -2.82
N THR A 582 -13.07 -17.32 -2.50
CA THR A 582 -12.46 -18.25 -3.45
C THR A 582 -12.84 -19.70 -3.10
N ARG A 583 -12.92 -20.55 -4.13
CA ARG A 583 -13.01 -22.01 -3.98
C ARG A 583 -11.69 -22.68 -3.66
N ASP A 584 -10.57 -21.98 -3.88
CA ASP A 584 -9.23 -22.43 -3.55
C ASP A 584 -8.48 -21.29 -2.87
N LYS A 585 -8.40 -21.33 -1.53
CA LYS A 585 -7.62 -20.35 -0.77
C LYS A 585 -6.11 -20.56 -0.89
N LYS A 586 -5.66 -21.79 -1.15
CA LYS A 586 -4.23 -22.14 -1.18
C LYS A 586 -3.53 -21.49 -2.36
N VAL A 587 -4.19 -21.42 -3.52
CA VAL A 587 -3.66 -20.71 -4.70
C VAL A 587 -3.50 -19.20 -4.43
N ILE A 588 -4.46 -18.55 -3.75
CA ILE A 588 -4.31 -17.14 -3.35
C ILE A 588 -3.15 -16.99 -2.37
N GLN A 589 -3.14 -17.80 -1.31
CA GLN A 589 -2.10 -17.74 -0.27
C GLN A 589 -0.70 -17.95 -0.85
N LYS A 590 -0.49 -18.96 -1.71
CA LYS A 590 0.79 -19.16 -2.41
C LYS A 590 1.18 -17.98 -3.31
N ALA A 591 0.23 -17.36 -4.01
CA ALA A 591 0.52 -16.26 -4.94
C ALA A 591 0.97 -14.97 -4.25
N PHE A 592 0.68 -14.81 -2.95
CA PHE A 592 1.03 -13.64 -2.14
C PHE A 592 1.97 -13.93 -0.95
N ALA A 593 2.27 -15.19 -0.66
CA ALA A 593 3.13 -15.58 0.46
C ALA A 593 4.56 -15.04 0.33
N ILE A 594 5.11 -14.56 1.44
CA ILE A 594 6.50 -14.12 1.57
C ILE A 594 7.09 -14.73 2.84
N ASP A 595 8.13 -15.56 2.70
CA ASP A 595 8.88 -16.12 3.83
C ASP A 595 9.97 -15.14 4.30
N ALA A 596 9.57 -14.19 5.16
CA ALA A 596 10.51 -13.30 5.85
C ALA A 596 10.68 -13.73 7.32
N THR A 597 11.93 -13.77 7.80
CA THR A 597 12.25 -14.29 9.15
C THR A 597 11.59 -13.53 10.30
N TYR A 598 11.29 -12.24 10.14
CA TYR A 598 10.61 -11.42 11.15
C TYR A 598 9.08 -11.62 11.17
N LEU A 599 8.53 -12.31 10.16
CA LEU A 599 7.11 -12.63 10.03
C LEU A 599 6.74 -14.01 10.59
N LYS A 600 7.73 -14.72 11.14
CA LYS A 600 7.57 -16.06 11.72
C LYS A 600 6.90 -16.01 13.08
N GLY A 601 5.99 -16.94 13.33
CA GLY A 601 5.09 -16.96 14.47
C GLY A 601 5.07 -18.31 15.19
N ALA A 602 4.28 -18.40 16.25
CA ALA A 602 3.98 -19.68 16.89
C ALA A 602 2.90 -20.47 16.11
N HIS A 603 2.07 -19.77 15.34
CA HIS A 603 0.90 -20.32 14.65
C HIS A 603 0.97 -20.10 13.12
N GLU A 604 2.12 -20.40 12.49
CA GLU A 604 2.33 -20.18 11.05
C GLU A 604 1.35 -20.95 10.14
N ASP A 605 0.82 -22.06 10.63
CA ASP A 605 -0.10 -22.95 9.91
C ASP A 605 -1.58 -22.51 9.96
N THR A 606 -1.85 -21.36 10.56
CA THR A 606 -3.17 -20.70 10.56
C THR A 606 -3.38 -19.79 9.34
N ILE A 607 -4.56 -19.17 9.25
CA ILE A 607 -4.82 -18.15 8.24
C ILE A 607 -4.04 -16.88 8.60
N ASN A 608 -3.11 -16.45 7.75
CA ASN A 608 -2.43 -15.16 7.88
C ASN A 608 -2.98 -14.20 6.81
N LEU A 609 -3.58 -13.08 7.24
CA LEU A 609 -4.29 -12.16 6.34
C LEU A 609 -3.36 -11.36 5.40
N ARG A 610 -2.06 -11.31 5.69
CA ARG A 610 -1.05 -10.78 4.75
C ARG A 610 -1.01 -11.57 3.43
N ASP A 611 -1.27 -12.87 3.46
CA ASP A 611 -1.16 -13.76 2.30
C ASP A 611 -2.44 -13.71 1.42
N TRP A 612 -3.34 -12.76 1.68
CA TRP A 612 -4.60 -12.56 0.96
C TRP A 612 -4.61 -11.33 0.02
N GLY A 613 -3.47 -10.66 -0.18
CA GLY A 613 -3.39 -9.53 -1.11
C GLY A 613 -2.14 -8.68 -0.92
N ILE A 614 -2.18 -7.45 -1.42
CA ILE A 614 -1.04 -6.51 -1.40
C ILE A 614 -0.66 -6.04 0.04
N PRO A 615 -1.61 -5.68 0.94
CA PRO A 615 -1.25 -5.08 2.22
C PRO A 615 -0.77 -6.12 3.24
N LEU A 616 0.50 -6.01 3.67
CA LEU A 616 1.01 -6.73 4.84
C LEU A 616 0.20 -6.35 6.10
N SER A 617 0.14 -5.05 6.41
CA SER A 617 -0.58 -4.51 7.56
C SER A 617 -2.09 -4.40 7.29
N ARG A 618 -2.92 -5.12 8.05
CA ARG A 618 -4.38 -5.14 7.91
C ARG A 618 -5.06 -4.36 9.05
N ARG A 619 -6.08 -3.55 8.72
CA ARG A 619 -7.01 -2.92 9.69
C ARG A 619 -8.07 -3.93 10.13
N PHE A 620 -8.69 -3.68 11.29
CA PHE A 620 -9.76 -4.51 11.85
C PHE A 620 -11.13 -4.27 11.15
N LEU A 621 -11.18 -4.42 9.82
CA LEU A 621 -12.36 -4.08 9.01
C LEU A 621 -13.59 -4.95 9.35
N SER A 622 -13.39 -6.20 9.78
CA SER A 622 -14.46 -7.12 10.15
C SER A 622 -15.35 -6.64 11.31
N LEU A 623 -14.88 -5.70 12.15
CA LEU A 623 -15.73 -5.03 13.14
C LEU A 623 -16.91 -4.30 12.49
N LYS A 624 -16.72 -3.68 11.31
CA LYS A 624 -17.78 -2.91 10.61
C LYS A 624 -18.98 -3.80 10.31
N THR A 625 -18.71 -4.96 9.69
CA THR A 625 -19.73 -5.98 9.39
C THR A 625 -20.33 -6.58 10.64
N TRP A 626 -19.52 -6.87 11.66
CA TRP A 626 -20.04 -7.41 12.90
C TRP A 626 -21.01 -6.44 13.58
N PHE A 627 -20.69 -5.15 13.67
CA PHE A 627 -21.59 -4.12 14.20
C PHE A 627 -22.87 -3.99 13.36
N VAL A 628 -22.76 -3.85 12.03
CA VAL A 628 -23.93 -3.73 11.13
C VAL A 628 -24.85 -4.95 11.26
N PHE A 629 -24.30 -6.18 11.21
CA PHE A 629 -25.09 -7.41 11.34
C PHE A 629 -25.69 -7.59 12.74
N ARG A 630 -25.00 -7.17 13.81
CA ARG A 630 -25.48 -7.32 15.19
C ARG A 630 -26.48 -6.26 15.62
N LEU A 631 -26.38 -5.04 15.10
CA LEU A 631 -27.26 -3.92 15.47
C LEU A 631 -28.46 -3.75 14.54
N TYR A 632 -28.35 -4.10 13.25
CA TYR A 632 -29.49 -4.06 12.33
C TYR A 632 -30.08 -5.45 12.03
N GLY A 633 -29.26 -6.49 11.94
CA GLY A 633 -29.70 -7.82 11.55
C GLY A 633 -30.03 -7.94 10.06
N ILE A 634 -29.94 -9.17 9.53
CA ILE A 634 -30.10 -9.46 8.09
C ILE A 634 -31.43 -8.94 7.53
N LYS A 635 -32.53 -9.04 8.29
CA LYS A 635 -33.87 -8.58 7.84
C LYS A 635 -33.92 -7.09 7.49
N ASN A 636 -33.24 -6.23 8.25
CA ASN A 636 -33.23 -4.79 7.99
C ASN A 636 -32.27 -4.42 6.84
N ILE A 637 -31.15 -5.15 6.70
CA ILE A 637 -30.26 -4.99 5.53
C ILE A 637 -31.01 -5.41 4.25
N GLN A 638 -31.76 -6.51 4.27
CA GLN A 638 -32.65 -6.91 3.19
C GLN A 638 -33.73 -5.86 2.88
N ALA A 639 -34.35 -5.27 3.91
CA ALA A 639 -35.34 -4.21 3.72
C ALA A 639 -34.73 -2.96 3.06
N PHE A 640 -33.52 -2.56 3.44
CA PHE A 640 -32.77 -1.47 2.81
C PHE A 640 -32.49 -1.75 1.31
N VAL A 641 -32.02 -2.96 0.98
CA VAL A 641 -31.77 -3.39 -0.41
C VAL A 641 -33.06 -3.37 -1.22
N ARG A 642 -34.14 -4.01 -0.74
CA ARG A 642 -35.46 -4.00 -1.39
C ARG A 642 -35.96 -2.57 -1.62
N ARG A 643 -35.93 -1.74 -0.59
CA ARG A 643 -36.40 -0.35 -0.67
C ARG A 643 -35.63 0.47 -1.71
N THR A 644 -34.32 0.25 -1.83
CA THR A 644 -33.51 0.94 -2.84
C THR A 644 -33.93 0.55 -4.26
N ILE A 645 -34.24 -0.74 -4.49
CA ILE A 645 -34.68 -1.29 -5.77
C ILE A 645 -36.13 -0.87 -6.09
N GLU A 646 -37.02 -0.87 -5.10
CA GLU A 646 -38.39 -0.34 -5.21
C GLU A 646 -38.42 1.12 -5.64
N LEU A 647 -37.56 1.96 -5.05
CA LEU A 647 -37.48 3.39 -5.37
C LEU A 647 -36.96 3.63 -6.79
N ALA A 648 -35.98 2.84 -7.25
CA ALA A 648 -35.53 2.87 -8.64
C ALA A 648 -36.66 2.47 -9.61
N GLY A 649 -37.42 1.42 -9.29
CA GLY A 649 -38.59 0.99 -10.06
C GLY A 649 -39.66 2.07 -10.14
N ALA A 650 -39.99 2.69 -9.00
CA ALA A 650 -40.94 3.79 -8.94
C ALA A 650 -40.48 5.02 -9.76
N PHE A 651 -39.18 5.34 -9.73
CA PHE A 651 -38.61 6.41 -10.56
C PHE A 651 -38.73 6.07 -12.05
N ARG A 652 -38.41 4.84 -12.47
CA ARG A 652 -38.60 4.37 -13.84
C ARG A 652 -40.05 4.55 -14.31
N THR A 653 -41.03 4.14 -13.51
CA THR A 653 -42.46 4.32 -13.85
C THR A 653 -42.89 5.79 -13.98
N GLN A 654 -42.17 6.75 -13.39
CA GLN A 654 -42.41 8.17 -13.69
C GLN A 654 -41.77 8.59 -15.02
N LEU A 655 -40.56 8.12 -15.33
CA LEU A 655 -39.91 8.37 -16.62
C LEU A 655 -40.69 7.78 -17.81
N GLU A 656 -41.32 6.61 -17.64
CA GLU A 656 -42.16 5.95 -18.66
C GLU A 656 -43.35 6.80 -19.13
N LYS A 657 -43.78 7.78 -18.33
CA LYS A 657 -44.90 8.69 -18.66
C LYS A 657 -44.47 9.88 -19.52
N ASP A 658 -43.18 10.20 -19.57
CA ASP A 658 -42.67 11.33 -20.35
C ASP A 658 -42.28 10.87 -21.76
N SER A 659 -43.11 11.23 -22.74
CA SER A 659 -42.88 10.89 -24.15
C SER A 659 -41.52 11.36 -24.71
N ARG A 660 -40.87 12.36 -24.09
CA ARG A 660 -39.53 12.87 -24.46
C ARG A 660 -38.40 11.95 -24.01
N ILE A 661 -38.67 10.99 -23.14
CA ILE A 661 -37.67 10.10 -22.54
C ILE A 661 -37.71 8.73 -23.22
N GLN A 662 -36.53 8.16 -23.45
CA GLN A 662 -36.32 6.77 -23.82
C GLN A 662 -35.58 6.07 -22.68
N LEU A 663 -36.07 4.91 -22.26
CA LEU A 663 -35.37 4.06 -21.30
C LEU A 663 -34.38 3.15 -22.02
N ILE A 664 -33.22 2.96 -21.40
CA ILE A 664 -32.13 2.16 -21.94
C ILE A 664 -31.97 0.92 -21.05
N GLY A 665 -32.18 -0.26 -21.63
CA GLY A 665 -32.11 -1.53 -20.92
C GLY A 665 -33.28 -1.84 -19.98
N GLU A 666 -33.17 -3.02 -19.36
CA GLU A 666 -34.10 -3.50 -18.35
C GLU A 666 -33.93 -2.76 -17.01
N HIS A 667 -34.94 -2.81 -16.14
CA HIS A 667 -34.79 -2.29 -14.77
C HIS A 667 -34.02 -3.30 -13.91
N VAL A 668 -32.77 -3.00 -13.60
CA VAL A 668 -31.90 -3.91 -12.84
C VAL A 668 -31.38 -3.24 -11.57
N LEU A 669 -31.81 -3.80 -10.44
CA LEU A 669 -31.47 -3.35 -9.09
C LEU A 669 -31.82 -1.87 -8.85
N GLY A 670 -30.89 -1.06 -8.36
CA GLY A 670 -31.12 0.34 -7.99
C GLY A 670 -30.69 1.36 -9.06
N ILE A 671 -30.59 0.95 -10.34
CA ILE A 671 -30.15 1.81 -11.44
C ILE A 671 -31.25 1.90 -12.51
N VAL A 672 -31.47 3.11 -13.03
CA VAL A 672 -32.37 3.39 -14.16
C VAL A 672 -31.61 4.22 -15.19
N CYS A 673 -31.33 3.63 -16.35
CA CYS A 673 -30.67 4.30 -17.46
C CYS A 673 -31.72 4.88 -18.42
N PHE A 674 -31.56 6.15 -18.79
CA PHE A 674 -32.47 6.85 -19.69
C PHE A 674 -31.75 7.87 -20.55
N GLN A 675 -32.39 8.26 -21.64
CA GLN A 675 -31.92 9.23 -22.62
C GLN A 675 -33.06 10.18 -23.00
N LEU A 676 -32.76 11.44 -23.29
CA LEU A 676 -33.69 12.33 -24.00
C LEU A 676 -33.72 11.94 -25.48
N LYS A 677 -34.92 11.86 -26.07
CA LYS A 677 -35.11 11.65 -27.50
C LYS A 677 -34.76 12.92 -28.27
N GLY A 678 -33.81 12.81 -29.19
CA GLY A 678 -33.61 13.74 -30.30
C GLY A 678 -34.00 13.09 -31.63
N GLU A 679 -33.96 13.86 -32.71
CA GLU A 679 -34.26 13.41 -34.08
C GLU A 679 -33.28 12.35 -34.60
N THR A 680 -32.08 12.30 -34.01
CA THR A 680 -31.01 11.34 -34.31
C THR A 680 -30.35 10.85 -33.02
N HIS A 681 -29.68 9.70 -33.05
CA HIS A 681 -28.89 9.21 -31.91
C HIS A 681 -27.83 10.22 -31.44
N GLY A 682 -27.18 10.92 -32.38
CA GLY A 682 -26.25 12.00 -32.07
C GLY A 682 -26.92 13.13 -31.28
N LYS A 683 -28.13 13.55 -31.67
CA LYS A 683 -28.87 14.59 -30.96
C LYS A 683 -29.39 14.10 -29.60
N SER A 684 -29.84 12.84 -29.48
CA SER A 684 -30.21 12.24 -28.20
C SER A 684 -29.03 12.23 -27.20
N ASN A 685 -27.82 11.92 -27.67
CA ASN A 685 -26.60 11.98 -26.87
C ASN A 685 -26.27 13.42 -26.41
N GLU A 686 -26.35 14.39 -27.33
CA GLU A 686 -26.14 15.80 -27.05
C GLU A 686 -27.11 16.32 -25.98
N LEU A 687 -28.42 16.17 -26.21
CA LEU A 687 -29.49 16.59 -25.30
C LEU A 687 -29.37 15.95 -23.92
N THR A 688 -29.00 14.66 -23.85
CA THR A 688 -28.88 13.94 -22.56
C THR A 688 -27.66 14.39 -21.77
N ARG A 689 -26.52 14.61 -22.45
CA ARG A 689 -25.32 15.18 -21.84
C ARG A 689 -25.59 16.59 -21.31
N ASP A 690 -26.30 17.41 -22.08
CA ASP A 690 -26.58 18.80 -21.73
C ASP A 690 -27.63 18.89 -20.61
N LEU A 691 -28.62 17.98 -20.58
CA LEU A 691 -29.50 17.78 -19.43
C LEU A 691 -28.72 17.39 -18.17
N ALA A 692 -27.83 16.40 -18.26
CA ALA A 692 -27.03 15.97 -17.11
C ALA A 692 -26.12 17.09 -16.60
N ALA A 693 -25.50 17.86 -17.50
CA ALA A 693 -24.71 19.04 -17.16
C ALA A 693 -25.57 20.13 -16.51
N PHE A 694 -26.78 20.40 -17.01
CA PHE A 694 -27.71 21.37 -16.43
C PHE A 694 -28.18 20.94 -15.02
N VAL A 695 -28.57 19.68 -14.86
CA VAL A 695 -28.98 19.09 -13.58
C VAL A 695 -27.85 19.19 -12.55
N ASN A 696 -26.63 18.78 -12.90
CA ASN A 696 -25.47 18.89 -12.02
C ASN A 696 -25.11 20.35 -11.71
N LYS A 697 -25.16 21.25 -12.70
CA LYS A 697 -24.91 22.69 -12.52
C LYS A 697 -25.94 23.35 -11.60
N SER A 698 -27.16 22.82 -11.51
CA SER A 698 -28.18 23.30 -10.55
C SER A 698 -27.83 22.98 -9.09
N ARG A 699 -26.99 21.95 -8.84
CA ARG A 699 -26.60 21.42 -7.52
C ARG A 699 -27.76 20.95 -6.65
N GLN A 700 -28.97 20.84 -7.21
CA GLN A 700 -30.16 20.31 -6.55
C GLN A 700 -30.22 18.78 -6.58
N LEU A 701 -29.60 18.18 -7.60
CA LEU A 701 -29.42 16.75 -7.80
C LEU A 701 -27.98 16.52 -8.28
N ALA A 702 -27.45 15.32 -8.10
CA ALA A 702 -26.25 14.85 -8.80
C ALA A 702 -26.58 13.60 -9.60
N VAL A 703 -26.19 13.56 -10.87
CA VAL A 703 -26.36 12.43 -11.79
C VAL A 703 -25.07 12.17 -12.57
N SER A 704 -24.78 10.91 -12.88
CA SER A 704 -23.64 10.53 -13.71
C SER A 704 -24.10 10.07 -15.09
N SER A 705 -23.44 10.56 -16.14
CA SER A 705 -23.60 10.01 -17.50
C SER A 705 -22.82 8.70 -17.63
N ALA A 706 -23.47 7.67 -18.19
CA ALA A 706 -22.80 6.48 -18.70
C ALA A 706 -22.75 6.57 -20.23
N LYS A 707 -21.60 6.21 -20.83
CA LYS A 707 -21.46 6.09 -22.29
C LYS A 707 -21.49 4.61 -22.64
N VAL A 708 -22.67 4.12 -22.96
CA VAL A 708 -22.89 2.72 -23.38
C VAL A 708 -22.84 2.71 -24.90
N GLU A 709 -21.65 2.45 -25.46
CA GLU A 709 -21.44 2.54 -26.92
C GLU A 709 -21.89 1.27 -27.65
N ARG A 710 -22.93 1.42 -28.46
CA ARG A 710 -23.12 0.58 -29.66
C ARG A 710 -22.49 1.25 -30.89
N THR A 711 -21.24 1.69 -30.76
CA THR A 711 -20.51 2.33 -31.85
C THR A 711 -20.03 1.26 -32.83
N THR A 712 -20.53 1.31 -34.06
CA THR A 712 -20.10 0.41 -35.14
C THR A 712 -18.92 1.01 -35.90
N HIS A 713 -18.22 0.19 -36.69
CA HIS A 713 -17.16 0.69 -37.58
C HIS A 713 -17.64 1.80 -38.52
N LYS A 714 -18.91 1.72 -38.95
CA LYS A 714 -19.55 2.71 -39.82
C LYS A 714 -19.69 4.08 -39.13
N ASP A 715 -20.05 4.11 -37.85
CA ASP A 715 -20.20 5.37 -37.10
C ASP A 715 -18.86 6.10 -36.92
N VAL A 716 -17.75 5.35 -36.82
CA VAL A 716 -16.38 5.91 -36.78
C VAL A 716 -15.97 6.45 -38.15
N GLU A 717 -16.27 5.72 -39.22
CA GLU A 717 -15.98 6.10 -40.61
C GLU A 717 -16.77 7.35 -41.03
N ASP A 718 -18.07 7.40 -40.73
CA ASP A 718 -18.94 8.56 -40.96
C ASP A 718 -18.47 9.78 -40.12
N SER A 719 -18.06 9.58 -38.87
CA SER A 719 -17.49 10.65 -38.03
C SER A 719 -16.17 11.20 -38.58
N PHE A 720 -15.31 10.34 -39.13
CA PHE A 720 -14.05 10.76 -39.78
C PHE A 720 -14.31 11.55 -41.07
N ASN A 721 -15.29 11.12 -41.87
CA ASN A 721 -15.70 11.83 -43.08
C ASN A 721 -16.30 13.22 -42.78
N ILE A 722 -17.10 13.35 -41.72
CA ILE A 722 -17.61 14.65 -41.24
C ILE A 722 -16.47 15.53 -40.74
N LEU A 723 -15.55 14.99 -39.93
CA LEU A 723 -14.38 15.74 -39.43
C LEU A 723 -13.51 16.25 -40.58
N LYS A 724 -13.28 15.43 -41.61
CA LYS A 724 -12.57 15.83 -42.83
C LYS A 724 -13.28 16.97 -43.56
N SER A 725 -14.59 16.86 -43.77
CA SER A 725 -15.39 17.93 -44.40
C SER A 725 -15.35 19.25 -43.61
N LEU A 726 -15.32 19.19 -42.29
CA LEU A 726 -15.25 20.37 -41.42
C LEU A 726 -13.84 21.00 -41.44
N ILE A 727 -12.78 20.18 -41.48
CA ILE A 727 -11.40 20.66 -41.70
C ILE A 727 -11.30 21.32 -43.08
N ASP A 728 -11.84 20.70 -44.13
CA ASP A 728 -11.83 21.25 -45.48
C ASP A 728 -12.66 22.55 -45.59
N GLN A 729 -13.69 22.74 -44.77
CA GLN A 729 -14.43 24.03 -44.67
C GLN A 729 -13.64 25.07 -43.87
N PHE A 730 -13.01 24.68 -42.76
CA PHE A 730 -12.19 25.57 -41.95
C PHE A 730 -10.99 26.10 -42.73
N VAL A 731 -10.30 25.24 -43.48
CA VAL A 731 -9.18 25.60 -44.38
C VAL A 731 -9.64 26.46 -45.57
N ARG A 732 -10.92 26.40 -45.97
CA ARG A 732 -11.51 27.29 -46.99
C ARG A 732 -12.01 28.64 -46.44
N ASN A 733 -12.09 28.79 -45.13
CA ASN A 733 -12.51 30.01 -44.43
C ASN A 733 -11.34 30.73 -43.73
N LEU A 734 -10.12 30.23 -43.92
CA LEU A 734 -8.83 30.87 -43.62
C LEU A 734 -8.26 31.51 -44.89
#